data_AF-A0AAU3H4T7-F1
#
_entry.id   AF-A0AAU3H4T7-F1
#
_cell.length_a   1.000
_cell.length_b   1.000
_cell.length_c   1.000
_cell.angle_alpha   90.00
_cell.angle_beta   90.00
_cell.angle_gamma   90.00
#
_symmetry.space_group_name_H-M   'P 1'
#
loop_
_entity.id
_entity.type
_entity.pdbx_description
1 polymer ?
#
loop_
_entity_poly.entity_id
_entity_poly.type
_entity_poly.pdbx_seq_one_letter_code
_entity_poly.pdbx_strand_id
1 'polypeptide(L)'
;MRRGRGRGVGLVVAVLLAGSIGAGAGTASADAGGAVAGAPRSGGYWATSYEPGTPRPAGFPAKGAARNTRGETARVTTTVDEVRSGHPNETSATEGVESLADQDSATKWYARDSGRPTEDAPVHVIYSLPDPAAVTGYSLTSANDAAPRDPATWTVLGSDRDAAAEDADDPSWKVLNQQKEQRFDARGQSNFYAIGTPHPYRHYQLRITGNCADRCEGPAGDHEKLQLADWTLRSSAGSSASALGVSVENADSAGAADGSAALRYAGRVLDSGPASSTVVLRSGLDVPLGRTSKLSYALRPENAASAHVSIEVVHSAPDGRKPATYEVDSRPTPAPGEWGTVEADLGTLAGRRVSEIRLRYEDGHAEAGAALTGWIDDLALGKAVVDDTTTWSYLDTPDIDPARGEDDRTAWTRTGFDAGDVPWKQATGPFGVKNDGVDLGSGFPVRTKLNLRKDSGDDVEAYFFRTSFTVDRAQLASLTGLVGTVVFDDTVTVYLNGSRIAGHADGEIEKNLQYQTPDGVTGSGDPEKARFVAPVSAVREGVNTLAVEVHQSDTSSSDAYFGLGSLAQATDSLPFTDQQLSTSYASDDRPTAPDGGDYVTWLLRSFDTARGTPSLMGPNEELEKGTTYEDLIAINDRTVVDINNAPSGPGDSRVHKALVDGANSPYVTMADGLGSALGPLYSQAMKNGELPRTEALLSARIEKTPESSADWYQLAKNAYSYKRPFVRMGFTGDQGLIEQWDSPGGYDGLAGDGSFPSGHTSHGYAQGITLATLLPELAPQILARASEYGDNRIVLAFHYPTDIMGGRVVGAKTAQLRWSDPEFRTLLGQARDELESVLTQKCRESGAGGTLTRCAGSGTPYLPTAEALKVYQQRMTYGYPHIGDEGLPPAVPDGAEDLLRTAHPKLTDSQRRAVLAATQIPSGSALDEQGEGGSWQRIDLAAAMAAKVAVHRDGTLTVGGVRVSAEGVPIDG
;
A
#
# COMPACT_ATOMS: atom_id res chain seq x y z
N MET A 1 -66.04 3.88 -7.41
CA MET A 1 -67.03 4.98 -7.56
C MET A 1 -66.28 6.23 -7.99
N ARG A 2 -66.67 6.81 -9.15
CA ARG A 2 -66.57 8.22 -9.63
C ARG A 2 -65.26 8.98 -9.36
N ARG A 3 -64.53 9.62 -10.29
CA ARG A 3 -64.75 10.42 -11.55
C ARG A 3 -63.72 11.56 -11.40
N GLY A 4 -63.07 12.19 -12.37
CA GLY A 4 -63.10 12.21 -13.83
C GLY A 4 -61.88 13.02 -14.34
N ARG A 5 -61.43 12.77 -15.58
CA ARG A 5 -61.60 13.61 -16.80
C ARG A 5 -60.72 14.89 -16.82
N GLY A 6 -60.00 15.24 -17.89
CA GLY A 6 -59.95 14.73 -19.27
C GLY A 6 -58.79 15.39 -20.04
N ARG A 7 -58.22 14.74 -21.06
CA ARG A 7 -58.51 14.84 -22.53
C ARG A 7 -57.35 15.58 -23.20
N GLY A 8 -56.79 15.18 -24.35
CA GLY A 8 -56.95 14.08 -25.32
C GLY A 8 -55.73 14.18 -26.28
N VAL A 9 -55.54 13.52 -27.42
CA VAL A 9 -56.26 12.70 -28.42
C VAL A 9 -55.11 12.19 -29.34
N GLY A 10 -55.05 11.02 -30.00
CA GLY A 10 -55.90 9.85 -30.22
C GLY A 10 -54.99 8.66 -30.63
N LEU A 11 -55.33 7.38 -30.36
CA LEU A 11 -56.28 6.49 -31.07
C LEU A 11 -55.82 6.22 -32.54
N VAL A 12 -55.63 5.01 -33.10
CA VAL A 12 -56.35 3.71 -33.03
C VAL A 12 -55.52 2.63 -33.76
N VAL A 13 -55.22 1.46 -33.16
CA VAL A 13 -55.83 0.10 -33.26
C VAL A 13 -55.21 -0.86 -34.30
N ALA A 14 -55.02 -2.08 -33.79
CA ALA A 14 -54.52 -3.31 -34.38
C ALA A 14 -55.38 -3.92 -35.51
N VAL A 15 -54.75 -4.79 -36.31
CA VAL A 15 -55.42 -5.92 -36.98
C VAL A 15 -54.52 -7.17 -36.89
N LEU A 16 -55.16 -8.28 -36.52
CA LEU A 16 -54.68 -9.66 -36.45
C LEU A 16 -54.94 -10.42 -37.77
N LEU A 17 -54.12 -11.45 -38.00
CA LEU A 17 -54.36 -12.73 -38.71
C LEU A 17 -54.48 -12.80 -40.25
N ALA A 18 -53.55 -13.57 -40.84
CA ALA A 18 -53.68 -14.61 -41.90
C ALA A 18 -52.28 -14.72 -42.59
N GLY A 19 -51.59 -15.85 -42.73
CA GLY A 19 -52.06 -17.19 -43.02
C GLY A 19 -51.85 -17.48 -44.51
N SER A 20 -50.63 -17.85 -44.94
CA SER A 20 -50.44 -18.62 -46.18
C SER A 20 -49.09 -19.34 -46.24
N ILE A 21 -49.22 -20.65 -46.40
CA ILE A 21 -48.24 -21.71 -46.59
C ILE A 21 -47.49 -21.51 -47.91
N GLY A 22 -46.19 -21.76 -47.89
CA GLY A 22 -45.34 -21.90 -49.08
C GLY A 22 -44.20 -22.86 -48.79
N ALA A 23 -44.48 -24.16 -48.92
CA ALA A 23 -43.52 -25.23 -48.80
C ALA A 23 -42.56 -25.23 -50.00
N GLY A 24 -41.26 -25.21 -49.73
CA GLY A 24 -40.20 -25.57 -50.66
C GLY A 24 -39.25 -26.52 -49.94
N ALA A 25 -39.46 -27.82 -50.12
CA ALA A 25 -38.65 -28.87 -49.54
C ALA A 25 -37.26 -28.89 -50.20
N GLY A 26 -36.22 -28.86 -49.36
CA GLY A 26 -34.84 -29.15 -49.72
C GLY A 26 -34.14 -29.71 -48.49
N THR A 27 -34.24 -31.02 -48.28
CA THR A 27 -33.51 -31.73 -47.24
C THR A 27 -32.02 -31.77 -47.57
N ALA A 28 -31.18 -31.14 -46.74
CA ALA A 28 -29.78 -31.50 -46.60
C ALA A 28 -29.43 -31.52 -45.10
N SER A 29 -28.96 -32.70 -44.68
CA SER A 29 -28.45 -33.13 -43.39
C SER A 29 -28.21 -32.07 -42.30
N ALA A 30 -28.81 -32.31 -41.15
CA ALA A 30 -28.32 -31.81 -39.87
C ALA A 30 -26.88 -32.30 -39.66
N ASP A 31 -25.93 -31.37 -39.71
CA ASP A 31 -24.64 -31.54 -39.06
C ASP A 31 -24.69 -30.81 -37.72
N ALA A 32 -24.27 -31.52 -36.68
CA ALA A 32 -24.32 -31.05 -35.31
C ALA A 32 -23.24 -29.97 -35.10
N GLY A 33 -23.66 -28.77 -34.73
CA GLY A 33 -22.74 -27.66 -34.46
C GLY A 33 -23.46 -26.46 -33.87
N GLY A 34 -23.95 -26.60 -32.64
CA GLY A 34 -24.55 -25.48 -31.89
C GLY A 34 -23.49 -24.45 -31.47
N ALA A 35 -23.08 -23.58 -32.39
CA ALA A 35 -22.33 -22.39 -32.06
C ALA A 35 -23.26 -21.36 -31.41
N VAL A 36 -22.94 -20.95 -30.18
CA VAL A 36 -23.66 -19.91 -29.42
C VAL A 36 -23.55 -18.58 -30.17
N ALA A 37 -24.59 -18.21 -30.91
CA ALA A 37 -24.72 -16.88 -31.50
C ALA A 37 -24.96 -15.86 -30.38
N GLY A 38 -23.91 -15.13 -29.97
CA GLY A 38 -23.99 -14.05 -28.98
C GLY A 38 -22.76 -13.81 -28.10
N ALA A 39 -21.81 -14.74 -28.00
CA ALA A 39 -20.61 -14.56 -27.18
C ALA A 39 -19.54 -13.71 -27.89
N PRO A 40 -18.87 -12.75 -27.20
CA PRO A 40 -17.87 -11.87 -27.79
C PRO A 40 -16.66 -12.65 -28.30
N ARG A 41 -16.02 -12.13 -29.35
CA ARG A 41 -14.86 -12.78 -29.97
C ARG A 41 -13.63 -12.70 -29.06
N SER A 42 -13.34 -11.52 -28.52
CA SER A 42 -12.28 -11.27 -27.54
C SER A 42 -12.85 -11.17 -26.12
N GLY A 43 -12.05 -11.55 -25.12
CA GLY A 43 -12.35 -11.32 -23.70
C GLY A 43 -11.60 -10.11 -23.15
N GLY A 44 -11.69 -9.92 -21.83
CA GLY A 44 -10.85 -9.02 -21.06
C GLY A 44 -9.48 -9.62 -20.79
N TYR A 45 -8.66 -8.90 -20.03
CA TYR A 45 -7.30 -9.32 -19.67
C TYR A 45 -7.02 -9.08 -18.18
N TRP A 46 -6.24 -9.97 -17.59
CA TRP A 46 -5.59 -9.81 -16.29
C TRP A 46 -4.26 -10.54 -16.33
N ALA A 47 -3.19 -10.01 -15.76
CA ALA A 47 -1.94 -10.74 -15.63
C ALA A 47 -1.13 -10.31 -14.42
N THR A 48 -0.18 -11.16 -14.04
CA THR A 48 0.88 -10.85 -13.09
C THR A 48 2.16 -11.62 -13.47
N SER A 49 3.28 -10.93 -13.40
CA SER A 49 4.63 -11.52 -13.42
C SER A 49 5.28 -11.46 -12.03
N TYR A 50 4.50 -11.12 -10.99
CA TYR A 50 4.93 -10.96 -9.60
C TYR A 50 6.07 -9.94 -9.33
N GLU A 51 6.59 -9.28 -10.35
CA GLU A 51 7.49 -8.13 -10.25
C GLU A 51 6.91 -6.97 -9.42
N PRO A 52 7.75 -6.08 -8.87
CA PRO A 52 7.29 -4.87 -8.21
C PRO A 52 6.29 -4.09 -9.06
N GLY A 53 5.15 -3.71 -8.47
CA GLY A 53 4.06 -3.01 -9.15
C GLY A 53 3.06 -3.89 -9.90
N THR A 54 3.22 -5.22 -9.88
CA THR A 54 2.23 -6.18 -10.40
C THR A 54 1.36 -6.79 -9.30
N PRO A 55 0.18 -7.36 -9.61
CA PRO A 55 -0.69 -7.96 -8.60
C PRO A 55 -0.02 -9.13 -7.88
N ARG A 56 0.03 -9.11 -6.54
CA ARG A 56 0.58 -10.20 -5.72
C ARG A 56 -0.52 -10.84 -4.84
N PRO A 57 -0.45 -12.16 -4.54
CA PRO A 57 -1.37 -12.80 -3.60
C PRO A 57 -1.27 -12.16 -2.21
N ALA A 58 -2.41 -11.99 -1.54
CA ALA A 58 -2.42 -11.43 -0.20
C ALA A 58 -1.96 -12.45 0.85
N GLY A 59 -0.78 -12.18 1.40
CA GLY A 59 -0.24 -12.84 2.57
C GLY A 59 0.22 -14.29 2.38
N PHE A 60 1.42 -14.55 2.88
CA PHE A 60 1.92 -15.87 3.23
C PHE A 60 1.74 -16.08 4.75
N PRO A 61 1.23 -17.23 5.22
CA PRO A 61 0.77 -18.37 4.44
C PRO A 61 -0.64 -18.19 3.88
N ALA A 62 -0.83 -18.66 2.65
CA ALA A 62 -2.15 -18.88 2.09
C ALA A 62 -2.97 -19.90 2.90
N LYS A 63 -4.30 -19.76 2.83
CA LYS A 63 -5.25 -20.73 3.36
C LYS A 63 -6.14 -21.28 2.26
N GLY A 64 -6.56 -22.53 2.42
CA GLY A 64 -7.57 -23.15 1.58
C GLY A 64 -7.79 -24.60 1.93
N ALA A 65 -8.60 -25.29 1.12
CA ALA A 65 -8.94 -26.69 1.35
C ALA A 65 -7.70 -27.56 1.12
N ALA A 66 -7.49 -28.54 2.01
CA ALA A 66 -6.35 -29.43 1.91
C ALA A 66 -6.67 -30.80 2.48
N ARG A 67 -6.04 -31.81 1.91
CA ARG A 67 -6.05 -33.19 2.35
C ARG A 67 -4.64 -33.73 2.22
N ASN A 68 -4.11 -34.30 3.30
CA ASN A 68 -2.82 -34.99 3.30
C ASN A 68 -1.61 -34.13 2.85
N THR A 69 -1.76 -32.81 2.80
CA THR A 69 -0.68 -31.85 2.55
C THR A 69 -0.50 -30.95 3.76
N ARG A 70 0.69 -30.38 3.91
CA ARG A 70 0.98 -29.35 4.90
C ARG A 70 1.86 -28.28 4.26
N GLY A 71 1.30 -27.09 4.08
CA GLY A 71 2.04 -25.94 3.55
C GLY A 71 3.09 -25.39 4.51
N GLU A 72 4.09 -24.74 3.93
CA GLU A 72 5.04 -23.92 4.66
C GLU A 72 4.38 -22.61 5.13
N THR A 73 4.77 -22.11 6.31
CA THR A 73 4.24 -20.89 6.91
C THR A 73 5.36 -20.03 7.48
N ALA A 74 5.29 -18.70 7.30
CA ALA A 74 6.16 -17.74 8.01
C ALA A 74 5.69 -17.46 9.44
N ARG A 75 4.75 -18.27 9.96
CA ARG A 75 4.21 -18.10 11.31
C ARG A 75 5.31 -18.06 12.36
N VAL A 76 6.43 -18.74 12.13
CA VAL A 76 7.54 -18.77 13.09
C VAL A 76 8.19 -17.38 13.21
N THR A 77 8.48 -16.67 12.12
CA THR A 77 8.97 -15.28 12.20
C THR A 77 7.99 -14.37 12.92
N THR A 78 6.69 -14.46 12.57
CA THR A 78 5.67 -13.58 13.15
C THR A 78 5.40 -13.85 14.64
N THR A 79 5.95 -14.94 15.19
CA THR A 79 5.87 -15.23 16.62
C THR A 79 7.10 -14.78 17.39
N VAL A 80 8.14 -14.26 16.74
CA VAL A 80 9.33 -13.74 17.43
C VAL A 80 8.91 -12.60 18.35
N ASP A 81 9.15 -12.76 19.64
CA ASP A 81 8.81 -11.76 20.66
C ASP A 81 10.02 -10.98 21.17
N GLU A 82 11.22 -11.48 20.89
CA GLU A 82 12.48 -10.84 21.24
C GLU A 82 13.52 -11.11 20.14
N VAL A 83 14.17 -10.03 19.69
CA VAL A 83 15.33 -10.06 18.81
C VAL A 83 16.53 -9.47 19.55
N ARG A 84 17.64 -10.21 19.62
CA ARG A 84 18.85 -9.75 20.33
C ARG A 84 20.09 -9.94 19.48
N SER A 85 21.01 -9.00 19.58
CA SER A 85 22.35 -9.11 19.01
C SER A 85 23.39 -8.54 19.99
N GLY A 86 24.64 -9.01 19.87
CA GLY A 86 25.79 -8.35 20.51
C GLY A 86 26.19 -7.02 19.85
N HIS A 87 25.61 -6.69 18.69
CA HIS A 87 25.85 -5.45 17.97
C HIS A 87 24.52 -4.78 17.56
N PRO A 88 23.65 -4.42 18.53
CA PRO A 88 22.43 -3.69 18.22
C PRO A 88 22.78 -2.28 17.75
N ASN A 89 21.95 -1.71 16.88
CA ASN A 89 22.03 -0.29 16.52
C ASN A 89 20.87 0.44 17.18
N GLU A 90 21.05 0.80 18.45
CA GLU A 90 20.01 1.43 19.28
C GLU A 90 19.74 2.89 18.90
N THR A 91 20.58 3.48 18.03
CA THR A 91 20.49 4.88 17.61
C THR A 91 19.57 5.12 16.41
N SER A 92 19.02 4.05 15.82
CA SER A 92 18.18 4.15 14.63
C SER A 92 17.04 3.15 14.64
N ALA A 93 15.82 3.65 14.51
CA ALA A 93 14.61 2.83 14.44
C ALA A 93 14.48 2.04 13.13
N THR A 94 15.16 2.45 12.05
CA THR A 94 15.14 1.78 10.75
C THR A 94 16.39 0.95 10.48
N GLU A 95 17.39 1.06 11.36
CA GLU A 95 18.64 0.31 11.28
C GLU A 95 18.86 -0.65 12.48
N GLY A 96 17.89 -0.72 13.40
CA GLY A 96 17.89 -1.54 14.61
C GLY A 96 17.85 -3.05 14.34
N VAL A 97 18.04 -3.85 15.38
CA VAL A 97 18.08 -5.32 15.22
C VAL A 97 16.69 -5.89 14.92
N GLU A 98 15.64 -5.20 15.37
CA GLU A 98 14.23 -5.52 15.19
C GLU A 98 13.82 -5.52 13.72
N SER A 99 14.49 -4.71 12.87
CA SER A 99 14.28 -4.69 11.43
C SER A 99 14.43 -6.07 10.79
N LEU A 100 15.20 -6.98 11.40
CA LEU A 100 15.35 -8.31 10.84
C LEU A 100 14.06 -9.13 10.83
N ALA A 101 13.12 -8.82 11.73
CA ALA A 101 11.91 -9.61 11.95
C ALA A 101 10.63 -8.90 11.46
N ASP A 102 10.75 -7.72 10.85
CA ASP A 102 9.61 -6.89 10.46
C ASP A 102 9.05 -7.21 9.06
N GLN A 103 9.72 -8.08 8.30
CA GLN A 103 9.36 -8.44 6.93
C GLN A 103 9.39 -7.26 5.96
N ASP A 104 10.22 -6.26 6.24
CA ASP A 104 10.40 -5.05 5.47
C ASP A 104 11.83 -4.93 4.90
N SER A 105 11.97 -5.18 3.60
CA SER A 105 13.24 -4.97 2.88
C SER A 105 13.72 -3.51 2.82
N ALA A 106 12.92 -2.53 3.25
CA ALA A 106 13.28 -1.12 3.27
C ALA A 106 13.98 -0.70 4.58
N THR A 107 13.76 -1.44 5.66
CA THR A 107 14.52 -1.34 6.91
C THR A 107 15.69 -2.32 6.87
N LYS A 108 16.65 -2.17 7.79
CA LYS A 108 17.76 -3.12 7.92
C LYS A 108 18.23 -3.21 9.35
N TRP A 109 18.93 -4.27 9.70
CA TRP A 109 19.86 -4.23 10.81
C TRP A 109 21.23 -3.84 10.27
N TYR A 110 21.77 -2.73 10.75
CA TYR A 110 23.15 -2.33 10.47
C TYR A 110 23.97 -2.55 11.74
N ALA A 111 24.80 -3.59 11.76
CA ALA A 111 25.64 -3.95 12.90
C ALA A 111 26.86 -3.02 12.96
N ARG A 112 26.62 -1.73 13.20
CA ARG A 112 27.56 -0.63 12.97
C ARG A 112 28.95 -0.86 13.56
N ASP A 113 29.01 -1.40 14.76
CA ASP A 113 30.24 -1.58 15.54
C ASP A 113 30.73 -3.04 15.56
N SER A 114 30.28 -3.87 14.62
CA SER A 114 30.64 -5.29 14.58
C SER A 114 32.03 -5.57 14.02
N GLY A 115 32.56 -4.68 13.17
CA GLY A 115 33.69 -5.00 12.30
C GLY A 115 33.34 -6.09 11.28
N ARG A 116 34.36 -6.60 10.56
CA ARG A 116 34.20 -7.71 9.62
C ARG A 116 33.90 -9.02 10.36
N PRO A 117 32.81 -9.73 10.03
CA PRO A 117 32.54 -11.05 10.61
C PRO A 117 33.60 -12.06 10.15
N THR A 118 34.12 -12.85 11.09
CA THR A 118 35.09 -13.93 10.85
C THR A 118 34.75 -15.16 11.69
N GLU A 119 35.47 -16.28 11.52
CA GLU A 119 35.29 -17.44 12.41
C GLU A 119 35.71 -17.14 13.86
N ASP A 120 36.74 -16.31 14.07
CA ASP A 120 37.25 -15.95 15.41
C ASP A 120 36.43 -14.82 16.08
N ALA A 121 35.69 -14.04 15.29
CA ALA A 121 34.82 -12.97 15.74
C ALA A 121 33.49 -13.01 14.95
N PRO A 122 32.60 -13.97 15.28
CA PRO A 122 31.30 -14.07 14.62
C PRO A 122 30.37 -12.95 15.04
N VAL A 123 29.57 -12.47 14.09
CA VAL A 123 28.47 -11.55 14.36
C VAL A 123 27.19 -12.36 14.38
N HIS A 124 26.37 -12.22 15.42
CA HIS A 124 25.18 -13.06 15.58
C HIS A 124 23.94 -12.27 16.00
N VAL A 125 22.79 -12.86 15.67
CA VAL A 125 21.47 -12.45 16.15
C VAL A 125 20.72 -13.68 16.66
N ILE A 126 19.94 -13.47 17.71
CA ILE A 126 19.10 -14.47 18.36
C ILE A 126 17.65 -14.04 18.25
N TYR A 127 16.82 -14.95 17.78
CA TYR A 127 15.37 -14.88 17.89
C TYR A 127 14.92 -15.77 19.04
N SER A 128 14.15 -15.19 19.96
CA SER A 128 13.38 -15.96 20.93
C SER A 128 11.94 -16.09 20.45
N LEU A 129 11.38 -17.27 20.68
CA LEU A 129 9.97 -17.55 20.46
C LEU A 129 9.26 -17.70 21.82
N PRO A 130 7.99 -17.29 21.93
CA PRO A 130 7.19 -17.48 23.13
C PRO A 130 6.95 -18.98 23.37
N ASP A 131 6.78 -19.76 22.30
CA ASP A 131 6.62 -21.21 22.31
C ASP A 131 7.63 -21.87 21.36
N PRO A 132 8.23 -23.03 21.72
CA PRO A 132 9.13 -23.75 20.81
C PRO A 132 8.44 -24.15 19.51
N ALA A 133 9.05 -23.81 18.37
CA ALA A 133 8.55 -24.16 17.04
C ALA A 133 9.64 -24.81 16.22
N ALA A 134 9.31 -25.75 15.34
CA ALA A 134 10.29 -26.38 14.45
C ALA A 134 10.40 -25.60 13.14
N VAL A 135 11.57 -25.04 12.84
CA VAL A 135 11.87 -24.38 11.56
C VAL A 135 12.25 -25.42 10.51
N THR A 136 11.57 -25.39 9.35
CA THR A 136 11.85 -26.26 8.20
C THR A 136 12.63 -25.57 7.10
N GLY A 137 12.71 -24.23 7.14
CA GLY A 137 13.47 -23.42 6.20
C GLY A 137 13.55 -21.97 6.68
N TYR A 138 14.40 -21.17 6.06
CA TYR A 138 14.54 -19.75 6.35
C TYR A 138 14.96 -18.97 5.10
N SER A 139 14.89 -17.64 5.18
CA SER A 139 15.44 -16.75 4.17
C SER A 139 16.27 -15.62 4.77
N LEU A 140 17.21 -15.10 4.00
CA LEU A 140 17.92 -13.86 4.30
C LEU A 140 17.64 -12.87 3.18
N THR A 141 17.38 -11.61 3.53
CA THR A 141 17.12 -10.52 2.57
C THR A 141 18.26 -9.50 2.61
N SER A 142 18.89 -9.20 1.46
CA SER A 142 19.91 -8.14 1.38
C SER A 142 19.31 -6.77 1.73
N ALA A 143 20.09 -5.91 2.39
CA ALA A 143 19.65 -4.56 2.73
C ALA A 143 19.52 -3.64 1.49
N ASN A 144 19.43 -2.32 1.69
CA ASN A 144 19.33 -1.31 0.63
C ASN A 144 20.60 -0.47 0.40
N ASP A 145 21.60 -0.56 1.29
CA ASP A 145 22.85 0.23 1.24
C ASP A 145 24.00 -0.40 0.40
N ALA A 146 24.94 -1.16 0.97
CA ALA A 146 26.14 -1.63 0.24
C ALA A 146 26.34 -3.16 0.18
N ALA A 147 26.55 -3.73 -1.01
CA ALA A 147 26.71 -5.18 -1.23
C ALA A 147 27.87 -5.85 -0.45
N PRO A 148 29.07 -5.23 -0.27
CA PRO A 148 30.17 -5.83 0.50
C PRO A 148 29.80 -6.17 1.96
N ARG A 149 28.78 -5.51 2.51
CA ARG A 149 28.31 -5.69 3.89
C ARG A 149 27.34 -6.87 4.05
N ASP A 150 26.84 -7.44 2.97
CA ASP A 150 25.83 -8.50 3.04
C ASP A 150 26.45 -9.83 3.50
N PRO A 151 25.72 -10.70 4.22
CA PRO A 151 26.27 -11.98 4.68
C PRO A 151 26.64 -12.90 3.52
N ALA A 152 27.79 -13.57 3.60
CA ALA A 152 28.23 -14.55 2.61
C ALA A 152 28.49 -15.95 3.22
N THR A 153 28.71 -16.03 4.53
CA THR A 153 28.95 -17.30 5.25
C THR A 153 28.31 -17.24 6.62
N TRP A 154 27.49 -18.24 6.94
CA TRP A 154 26.78 -18.29 8.22
C TRP A 154 26.37 -19.71 8.61
N THR A 155 25.98 -19.85 9.88
CA THR A 155 25.37 -21.05 10.47
C THR A 155 24.06 -20.66 11.14
N VAL A 156 22.99 -21.43 10.89
CA VAL A 156 21.74 -21.34 11.66
C VAL A 156 21.73 -22.42 12.72
N LEU A 157 21.50 -22.02 13.97
CA LEU A 157 21.48 -22.90 15.15
C LEU A 157 20.14 -22.80 15.90
N GLY A 158 19.83 -23.83 16.69
CA GLY A 158 18.69 -23.85 17.61
C GLY A 158 19.07 -24.26 19.03
N SER A 159 18.35 -23.75 20.03
CA SER A 159 18.50 -24.12 21.44
C SER A 159 17.14 -24.24 22.14
N ASP A 160 17.02 -25.22 23.03
CA ASP A 160 15.84 -25.55 23.82
C ASP A 160 15.93 -25.03 25.27
N ARG A 161 16.99 -24.28 25.61
CA ARG A 161 17.12 -23.66 26.92
C ARG A 161 15.98 -22.68 27.19
N ASP A 162 15.68 -22.47 28.48
CA ASP A 162 14.69 -21.47 28.91
C ASP A 162 15.10 -20.04 28.61
N ALA A 163 16.42 -19.79 28.59
CA ALA A 163 17.03 -18.54 28.17
C ALA A 163 18.15 -18.83 27.17
N ALA A 164 18.23 -18.03 26.11
CA ALA A 164 19.32 -18.12 25.14
C ALA A 164 20.66 -17.84 25.84
N ALA A 165 21.69 -18.60 25.47
CA ALA A 165 23.05 -18.29 25.89
C ALA A 165 23.53 -17.01 25.16
N GLU A 166 24.18 -16.11 25.89
CA GLU A 166 24.77 -14.89 25.31
C GLU A 166 26.02 -15.19 24.46
N ASP A 167 26.74 -16.26 24.82
CA ASP A 167 27.86 -16.76 24.03
C ASP A 167 27.35 -17.50 22.79
N ALA A 168 27.75 -17.01 21.62
CA ALA A 168 27.41 -17.59 20.32
C ALA A 168 27.91 -19.04 20.17
N ASP A 169 28.97 -19.40 20.89
CA ASP A 169 29.63 -20.71 20.84
C ASP A 169 29.24 -21.66 21.99
N ASP A 170 28.26 -21.29 22.83
CA ASP A 170 27.78 -22.16 23.90
C ASP A 170 27.32 -23.54 23.34
N PRO A 171 27.71 -24.66 23.96
CA PRO A 171 27.43 -26.01 23.46
C PRO A 171 25.93 -26.39 23.44
N SER A 172 25.05 -25.56 24.02
CA SER A 172 23.59 -25.71 23.89
C SER A 172 23.09 -25.48 22.48
N TRP A 173 23.79 -24.66 21.68
CA TRP A 173 23.41 -24.42 20.29
C TRP A 173 23.62 -25.67 19.42
N LYS A 174 22.58 -26.07 18.69
CA LYS A 174 22.59 -27.19 17.74
C LYS A 174 22.55 -26.67 16.33
N VAL A 175 23.52 -27.06 15.51
CA VAL A 175 23.60 -26.68 14.10
C VAL A 175 22.43 -27.27 13.33
N LEU A 176 21.69 -26.43 12.61
CA LEU A 176 20.53 -26.82 11.80
C LEU A 176 20.82 -26.69 10.30
N ASN A 177 21.59 -25.67 9.93
CA ASN A 177 21.98 -25.39 8.56
C ASN A 177 23.28 -24.58 8.50
N GLN A 178 24.07 -24.75 7.45
CA GLN A 178 25.29 -23.99 7.18
C GLN A 178 25.36 -23.59 5.72
N GLN A 179 25.76 -22.35 5.46
CA GLN A 179 25.97 -21.81 4.13
C GLN A 179 27.35 -21.16 4.02
N LYS A 180 27.95 -21.29 2.84
CA LYS A 180 29.23 -20.67 2.50
C LYS A 180 29.13 -20.05 1.12
N GLU A 181 29.94 -19.03 0.87
CA GLU A 181 30.14 -18.48 -0.48
C GLU A 181 28.87 -17.94 -1.14
N GLN A 182 27.92 -17.49 -0.32
CA GLN A 182 26.64 -16.96 -0.79
C GLN A 182 26.80 -15.52 -1.29
N ARG A 183 25.90 -15.12 -2.19
CA ARG A 183 25.84 -13.78 -2.77
C ARG A 183 24.37 -13.37 -2.97
N PHE A 184 24.14 -12.06 -2.93
CA PHE A 184 22.94 -11.41 -3.42
C PHE A 184 23.31 -10.64 -4.69
N ASP A 185 22.59 -10.88 -5.77
CA ASP A 185 22.77 -10.29 -7.08
C ASP A 185 22.04 -8.95 -7.21
N ALA A 186 21.05 -8.67 -6.33
CA ALA A 186 20.36 -7.40 -6.21
C ALA A 186 20.15 -6.96 -4.75
N ARG A 187 19.79 -5.68 -4.54
CA ARG A 187 19.39 -5.15 -3.22
C ARG A 187 17.94 -5.49 -2.90
N GLY A 188 17.63 -5.73 -1.62
CA GLY A 188 16.32 -6.25 -1.21
C GLY A 188 16.04 -7.70 -1.65
N GLN A 189 17.04 -8.42 -2.15
CA GLN A 189 16.89 -9.81 -2.61
C GLN A 189 16.82 -10.76 -1.44
N SER A 190 15.82 -11.65 -1.43
CA SER A 190 15.75 -12.77 -0.50
C SER A 190 16.30 -14.07 -1.12
N ASN A 191 17.19 -14.76 -0.41
CA ASN A 191 17.62 -16.13 -0.73
C ASN A 191 17.07 -17.13 0.30
N PHE A 192 16.71 -18.33 -0.15
CA PHE A 192 15.97 -19.32 0.64
C PHE A 192 16.76 -20.60 0.89
N TYR A 193 16.61 -21.16 2.09
CA TYR A 193 17.40 -22.29 2.57
C TYR A 193 16.55 -23.30 3.35
N ALA A 194 16.66 -24.58 3.01
CA ALA A 194 15.96 -25.66 3.71
C ALA A 194 16.74 -26.17 4.94
N ILE A 195 16.02 -26.53 6.00
CA ILE A 195 16.57 -27.24 7.17
C ILE A 195 16.23 -28.72 7.06
N GLY A 196 17.28 -29.55 6.90
CA GLY A 196 17.11 -30.99 6.63
C GLY A 196 16.59 -31.81 7.83
N THR A 197 16.83 -31.35 9.07
CA THR A 197 16.35 -32.02 10.29
C THR A 197 15.66 -31.02 11.23
N PRO A 198 14.39 -30.67 10.95
CA PRO A 198 13.63 -29.75 11.78
C PRO A 198 13.41 -30.31 13.19
N HIS A 199 13.67 -29.50 14.21
CA HIS A 199 13.36 -29.79 15.60
C HIS A 199 12.78 -28.54 16.28
N PRO A 200 11.79 -28.66 17.19
CA PRO A 200 11.26 -27.50 17.90
C PRO A 200 12.29 -26.90 18.84
N TYR A 201 12.69 -25.66 18.58
CA TYR A 201 13.56 -24.89 19.46
C TYR A 201 12.84 -23.63 19.92
N ARG A 202 13.21 -23.16 21.12
CA ARG A 202 12.72 -21.88 21.64
C ARG A 202 13.55 -20.71 21.12
N HIS A 203 14.85 -20.94 20.93
CA HIS A 203 15.77 -19.92 20.46
C HIS A 203 16.42 -20.37 19.14
N TYR A 204 16.51 -19.42 18.21
CA TYR A 204 17.19 -19.59 16.93
C TYR A 204 18.32 -18.57 16.83
N GLN A 205 19.51 -19.00 16.41
CA GLN A 205 20.65 -18.12 16.21
C GLN A 205 21.07 -18.12 14.74
N LEU A 206 21.26 -16.93 14.16
CA LEU A 206 21.97 -16.75 12.91
C LEU A 206 23.38 -16.25 13.25
N ARG A 207 24.38 -17.11 13.03
CA ARG A 207 25.80 -16.83 13.30
C ARG A 207 26.54 -16.59 12.00
N ILE A 208 26.93 -15.35 11.75
CA ILE A 208 27.58 -14.91 10.51
C ILE A 208 29.09 -14.84 10.73
N THR A 209 29.85 -15.55 9.90
CA THR A 209 31.31 -15.66 9.97
C THR A 209 32.01 -15.16 8.71
N GLY A 210 31.27 -14.53 7.80
CA GLY A 210 31.81 -13.85 6.63
C GLY A 210 30.75 -13.03 5.89
N ASN A 211 31.17 -11.88 5.37
CA ASN A 211 30.39 -10.99 4.51
C ASN A 211 30.89 -11.06 3.05
N CYS A 212 30.22 -10.37 2.13
CA CYS A 212 30.57 -10.37 0.71
C CYS A 212 31.80 -9.50 0.37
N ALA A 213 32.50 -8.94 1.36
CA ALA A 213 33.62 -8.01 1.21
C ALA A 213 34.54 -8.27 0.00
N ASP A 214 35.23 -9.42 -0.02
CA ASP A 214 36.22 -9.72 -1.07
C ASP A 214 35.60 -10.17 -2.40
N ARG A 215 34.26 -10.27 -2.48
CA ARG A 215 33.51 -10.88 -3.59
C ARG A 215 32.50 -9.92 -4.24
N CYS A 216 32.16 -8.84 -3.56
CA CYS A 216 31.23 -7.82 -4.00
C CYS A 216 31.96 -6.49 -4.21
N GLU A 217 31.55 -5.73 -5.22
CA GLU A 217 32.11 -4.41 -5.48
C GLU A 217 31.62 -3.38 -4.44
N GLY A 218 32.53 -2.50 -4.00
CA GLY A 218 32.22 -1.38 -3.13
C GLY A 218 33.45 -0.83 -2.40
N PRO A 219 33.31 0.33 -1.73
CA PRO A 219 34.43 1.03 -1.10
C PRO A 219 35.02 0.23 0.06
N ALA A 220 36.33 0.33 0.28
CA ALA A 220 37.06 -0.45 1.29
C ALA A 220 36.49 -0.34 2.72
N GLY A 221 35.90 0.81 3.08
CA GLY A 221 35.24 1.00 4.38
C GLY A 221 34.00 0.13 4.60
N ASP A 222 33.42 -0.44 3.54
CA ASP A 222 32.25 -1.31 3.61
C ASP A 222 32.60 -2.79 3.71
N HIS A 223 33.86 -3.13 3.51
CA HIS A 223 34.36 -4.50 3.64
C HIS A 223 34.44 -4.93 5.12
N GLU A 224 34.50 -3.95 6.02
CA GLU A 224 34.64 -4.12 7.48
C GLU A 224 33.33 -3.96 8.26
N LYS A 225 32.18 -4.19 7.61
CA LYS A 225 30.85 -3.96 8.20
C LYS A 225 29.88 -5.09 7.84
N LEU A 226 28.78 -5.17 8.59
CA LEU A 226 27.67 -6.09 8.33
C LEU A 226 26.33 -5.34 8.28
N GLN A 227 25.47 -5.75 7.37
CA GLN A 227 24.06 -5.37 7.34
C GLN A 227 23.20 -6.54 6.87
N LEU A 228 21.90 -6.50 7.17
CA LEU A 228 20.92 -7.45 6.65
C LEU A 228 19.51 -6.83 6.76
N ALA A 229 18.67 -6.94 5.74
CA ALA A 229 17.29 -6.42 5.82
C ALA A 229 16.43 -7.29 6.73
N ASP A 230 16.35 -8.59 6.41
CA ASP A 230 15.41 -9.50 7.07
C ASP A 230 16.00 -10.92 7.23
N TRP A 231 15.59 -11.60 8.31
CA TRP A 231 15.80 -13.03 8.53
C TRP A 231 14.48 -13.75 8.84
N THR A 232 13.79 -14.24 7.82
CA THR A 232 12.49 -14.90 7.99
C THR A 232 12.63 -16.41 8.26
N LEU A 233 12.18 -16.86 9.44
CA LEU A 233 12.00 -18.27 9.83
C LEU A 233 10.67 -18.86 9.30
N ARG A 234 10.75 -20.08 8.74
CA ARG A 234 9.60 -20.74 8.11
C ARG A 234 9.42 -22.17 8.60
N SER A 235 8.17 -22.63 8.61
CA SER A 235 7.84 -23.98 9.02
C SER A 235 6.68 -24.58 8.25
N SER A 236 6.91 -25.78 7.73
CA SER A 236 5.85 -26.73 7.35
C SER A 236 5.66 -27.81 8.43
N ALA A 237 6.33 -27.76 9.59
CA ALA A 237 6.21 -28.80 10.61
C ALA A 237 4.77 -28.96 11.15
N GLY A 238 4.44 -30.17 11.61
CA GLY A 238 3.11 -30.51 12.15
C GLY A 238 2.40 -31.64 11.40
N SER A 239 1.34 -32.16 12.01
CA SER A 239 0.57 -33.33 11.55
C SER A 239 -0.80 -32.98 10.97
N SER A 240 -1.26 -31.73 11.12
CA SER A 240 -2.56 -31.31 10.62
C SER A 240 -2.48 -30.81 9.19
N ALA A 241 -3.35 -31.32 8.32
CA ALA A 241 -3.38 -30.91 6.94
C ALA A 241 -3.64 -29.39 6.79
N SER A 242 -2.94 -28.76 5.86
CA SER A 242 -3.15 -27.37 5.46
C SER A 242 -2.82 -27.19 3.99
N ALA A 243 -3.38 -26.14 3.39
CA ALA A 243 -3.04 -25.77 2.03
C ALA A 243 -1.55 -25.45 1.91
N LEU A 244 -1.02 -25.59 0.69
CA LEU A 244 0.35 -25.18 0.37
C LEU A 244 0.56 -23.71 0.74
N GLY A 245 1.76 -23.40 1.23
CA GLY A 245 2.17 -22.02 1.40
C GLY A 245 2.46 -21.41 0.03
N VAL A 246 2.08 -20.14 -0.17
CA VAL A 246 2.44 -19.38 -1.37
C VAL A 246 3.00 -18.01 -1.01
N SER A 247 4.13 -17.66 -1.61
CA SER A 247 4.83 -16.41 -1.37
C SER A 247 5.41 -15.91 -2.69
N VAL A 248 5.40 -14.60 -2.89
CA VAL A 248 6.16 -13.98 -3.98
C VAL A 248 7.57 -13.75 -3.47
N GLU A 249 8.54 -14.24 -4.22
CA GLU A 249 9.93 -14.31 -3.83
C GLU A 249 10.83 -13.99 -5.01
N ASN A 250 12.04 -13.49 -4.74
CA ASN A 250 13.02 -13.37 -5.80
C ASN A 250 13.38 -14.78 -6.33
N ALA A 251 13.28 -14.96 -7.64
CA ALA A 251 13.45 -16.23 -8.34
C ALA A 251 14.75 -16.30 -9.16
N ASP A 252 15.69 -15.35 -9.01
CA ASP A 252 16.97 -15.34 -9.73
C ASP A 252 17.78 -16.62 -9.45
N SER A 253 17.74 -17.10 -8.20
CA SER A 253 18.35 -18.39 -7.81
C SER A 253 17.70 -19.61 -8.49
N ALA A 254 16.45 -19.47 -8.94
CA ALA A 254 15.74 -20.46 -9.74
C ALA A 254 15.87 -20.21 -11.26
N GLY A 255 16.55 -19.12 -11.66
CA GLY A 255 16.64 -18.59 -13.02
C GLY A 255 15.28 -18.11 -13.51
N ALA A 256 14.78 -16.99 -12.98
CA ALA A 256 13.43 -16.46 -13.20
C ALA A 256 12.95 -16.55 -14.66
N ALA A 257 11.64 -16.80 -14.87
CA ALA A 257 11.07 -16.97 -16.20
C ALA A 257 11.16 -15.66 -16.99
N ASP A 258 10.81 -14.56 -16.34
CA ASP A 258 11.20 -13.20 -16.65
C ASP A 258 11.51 -12.43 -15.35
N GLY A 259 12.17 -11.27 -15.46
CA GLY A 259 12.44 -10.43 -14.29
C GLY A 259 13.27 -11.12 -13.20
N SER A 260 12.90 -10.85 -11.95
CA SER A 260 13.59 -11.28 -10.73
C SER A 260 12.67 -11.90 -9.67
N ALA A 261 11.34 -11.85 -9.79
CA ALA A 261 10.40 -12.29 -8.77
C ALA A 261 9.32 -13.22 -9.31
N ALA A 262 9.07 -14.34 -8.64
CA ALA A 262 8.02 -15.29 -9.01
C ALA A 262 7.25 -15.80 -7.78
N LEU A 263 6.10 -16.44 -8.01
CA LEU A 263 5.33 -17.09 -6.96
C LEU A 263 5.90 -18.47 -6.63
N ARG A 264 6.41 -18.64 -5.42
CA ARG A 264 6.78 -19.94 -4.88
C ARG A 264 5.57 -20.59 -4.22
N TYR A 265 5.38 -21.89 -4.48
CA TYR A 265 4.52 -22.75 -3.67
C TYR A 265 5.35 -23.76 -2.87
N ALA A 266 4.91 -24.06 -1.65
CA ALA A 266 5.72 -24.76 -0.67
C ALA A 266 4.90 -25.64 0.29
N GLY A 267 5.35 -26.87 0.53
CA GLY A 267 4.79 -27.74 1.55
C GLY A 267 5.37 -29.15 1.51
N ARG A 268 4.67 -30.08 2.16
CA ARG A 268 4.94 -31.52 2.06
C ARG A 268 3.68 -32.36 2.10
N VAL A 269 3.82 -33.62 1.71
CA VAL A 269 2.84 -34.68 1.94
C VAL A 269 3.00 -35.24 3.36
N LEU A 270 1.89 -35.49 4.06
CA LEU A 270 1.92 -36.01 5.44
C LEU A 270 2.06 -37.53 5.48
N ASP A 271 1.26 -38.26 4.70
CA ASP A 271 1.22 -39.72 4.63
C ASP A 271 1.15 -40.21 3.17
N SER A 272 1.50 -41.47 2.88
CA SER A 272 1.33 -42.01 1.53
C SER A 272 -0.16 -42.21 1.19
N GLY A 273 -0.56 -41.84 -0.02
CA GLY A 273 -1.94 -41.91 -0.51
C GLY A 273 -2.42 -40.59 -1.12
N PRO A 274 -3.73 -40.45 -1.40
CA PRO A 274 -4.21 -39.29 -2.13
C PRO A 274 -4.04 -37.99 -1.32
N ALA A 275 -3.46 -36.98 -1.96
CA ALA A 275 -3.17 -35.67 -1.40
C ALA A 275 -3.66 -34.56 -2.33
N SER A 276 -4.24 -33.51 -1.73
CA SER A 276 -4.74 -32.37 -2.48
C SER A 276 -4.65 -31.07 -1.69
N SER A 277 -4.49 -29.96 -2.39
CA SER A 277 -4.49 -28.62 -1.80
C SER A 277 -5.05 -27.63 -2.80
N THR A 278 -5.79 -26.63 -2.31
CA THR A 278 -6.26 -25.49 -3.09
C THR A 278 -5.93 -24.21 -2.36
N VAL A 279 -5.36 -23.24 -3.06
CA VAL A 279 -4.96 -21.92 -2.54
C VAL A 279 -5.52 -20.84 -3.46
N VAL A 280 -6.12 -19.80 -2.91
CA VAL A 280 -6.55 -18.63 -3.69
C VAL A 280 -5.31 -17.77 -3.98
N LEU A 281 -4.99 -17.58 -5.26
CA LEU A 281 -3.89 -16.69 -5.69
C LEU A 281 -4.37 -15.27 -5.93
N ARG A 282 -5.55 -15.13 -6.55
CA ARG A 282 -6.18 -13.83 -6.80
C ARG A 282 -7.68 -13.98 -6.71
N SER A 283 -8.34 -13.07 -6.00
CA SER A 283 -9.81 -12.97 -5.94
C SER A 283 -10.31 -11.59 -6.37
N GLY A 284 -11.61 -11.35 -6.34
CA GLY A 284 -12.18 -10.04 -6.70
C GLY A 284 -12.03 -9.67 -8.18
N LEU A 285 -11.68 -10.65 -9.03
CA LEU A 285 -11.55 -10.43 -10.46
C LEU A 285 -12.92 -10.21 -11.10
N ASP A 286 -12.91 -9.50 -12.23
CA ASP A 286 -14.09 -9.34 -13.07
C ASP A 286 -13.75 -9.43 -14.56
N VAL A 287 -13.00 -10.46 -14.95
CA VAL A 287 -12.45 -10.59 -16.31
C VAL A 287 -13.45 -11.30 -17.23
N PRO A 288 -14.05 -10.63 -18.25
CA PRO A 288 -14.91 -11.30 -19.21
C PRO A 288 -14.12 -12.29 -20.07
N LEU A 289 -14.70 -13.45 -20.38
CA LEU A 289 -14.12 -14.43 -21.29
C LEU A 289 -14.78 -14.33 -22.67
N GLY A 290 -13.95 -14.30 -23.71
CA GLY A 290 -14.36 -14.36 -25.12
C GLY A 290 -13.90 -15.66 -25.77
N ARG A 291 -14.25 -15.84 -27.04
CA ARG A 291 -13.92 -17.07 -27.80
C ARG A 291 -12.42 -17.28 -28.03
N THR A 292 -11.60 -16.25 -27.88
CA THR A 292 -10.13 -16.33 -28.01
C THR A 292 -9.41 -16.14 -26.67
N SER A 293 -10.13 -16.16 -25.54
CA SER A 293 -9.51 -16.04 -24.23
C SER A 293 -8.66 -17.27 -23.93
N LYS A 294 -7.45 -17.04 -23.41
CA LYS A 294 -6.54 -18.08 -22.93
C LYS A 294 -6.17 -17.85 -21.47
N LEU A 295 -5.69 -18.89 -20.80
CA LEU A 295 -4.86 -18.78 -19.61
C LEU A 295 -3.42 -19.17 -20.02
N SER A 296 -2.41 -18.45 -19.56
CA SER A 296 -1.00 -18.83 -19.66
C SER A 296 -0.28 -18.61 -18.33
N TYR A 297 0.73 -19.42 -18.04
CA TYR A 297 1.66 -19.20 -16.92
C TYR A 297 2.94 -20.01 -17.12
N ALA A 298 4.06 -19.54 -16.59
CA ALA A 298 5.28 -20.31 -16.46
C ALA A 298 5.21 -21.18 -15.19
N LEU A 299 5.69 -22.41 -15.26
CA LEU A 299 5.74 -23.36 -14.14
C LEU A 299 7.11 -24.03 -14.08
N ARG A 300 7.70 -24.07 -12.89
CA ARG A 300 8.93 -24.81 -12.59
C ARG A 300 8.78 -25.63 -11.32
N PRO A 301 8.44 -26.93 -11.42
CA PRO A 301 8.45 -27.82 -10.26
C PRO A 301 9.89 -28.19 -9.88
N GLU A 302 10.25 -28.26 -8.60
CA GLU A 302 11.59 -28.69 -8.21
C GLU A 302 11.80 -30.21 -8.27
N ASN A 303 10.73 -31.00 -8.20
CA ASN A 303 10.80 -32.46 -8.24
C ASN A 303 9.52 -33.07 -8.84
N ALA A 304 9.52 -34.38 -9.04
CA ALA A 304 8.37 -35.07 -9.64
C ALA A 304 7.08 -34.93 -8.82
N ALA A 305 7.18 -34.93 -7.48
CA ALA A 305 6.00 -34.80 -6.62
C ALA A 305 5.40 -33.38 -6.71
N SER A 306 6.22 -32.35 -6.84
CA SER A 306 5.73 -30.97 -6.98
C SER A 306 5.16 -30.65 -8.37
N ALA A 307 5.38 -31.51 -9.36
CA ALA A 307 4.84 -31.35 -10.72
C ALA A 307 3.29 -31.50 -10.79
N HIS A 308 2.66 -32.05 -9.76
CA HIS A 308 1.21 -32.28 -9.69
C HIS A 308 0.36 -31.00 -9.43
N VAL A 309 0.89 -29.84 -9.78
CA VAL A 309 0.21 -28.55 -9.63
C VAL A 309 -0.45 -28.07 -10.92
N SER A 310 -1.52 -27.30 -10.77
CA SER A 310 -2.28 -26.67 -11.84
C SER A 310 -2.91 -25.36 -11.36
N ILE A 311 -3.35 -24.53 -12.30
CA ILE A 311 -4.16 -23.35 -12.01
C ILE A 311 -5.64 -23.68 -12.23
N GLU A 312 -6.51 -23.26 -11.30
CA GLU A 312 -7.96 -23.29 -11.50
C GLU A 312 -8.51 -21.88 -11.72
N VAL A 313 -9.51 -21.79 -12.61
CA VAL A 313 -10.24 -20.55 -12.88
C VAL A 313 -11.66 -20.67 -12.34
N VAL A 314 -12.05 -19.79 -11.43
CA VAL A 314 -13.41 -19.71 -10.90
C VAL A 314 -14.18 -18.66 -11.69
N HIS A 315 -15.27 -19.07 -12.34
CA HIS A 315 -16.04 -18.23 -13.23
C HIS A 315 -17.54 -18.21 -12.90
N SER A 316 -18.21 -17.12 -13.28
CA SER A 316 -19.66 -16.95 -13.10
C SER A 316 -20.35 -16.60 -14.43
N ALA A 317 -21.67 -16.76 -14.49
CA ALA A 317 -22.46 -16.13 -15.55
C ALA A 317 -22.53 -14.61 -15.33
N PRO A 318 -22.77 -13.80 -16.38
CA PRO A 318 -22.93 -12.36 -16.25
C PRO A 318 -24.05 -11.93 -15.28
N ASP A 319 -25.02 -12.81 -15.01
CA ASP A 319 -26.14 -12.59 -14.08
C ASP A 319 -25.83 -12.95 -12.61
N GLY A 320 -24.57 -13.26 -12.28
CA GLY A 320 -24.13 -13.52 -10.90
C GLY A 320 -24.58 -14.86 -10.31
N ARG A 321 -24.94 -15.85 -11.13
CA ARG A 321 -25.18 -17.24 -10.67
C ARG A 321 -23.96 -17.83 -9.96
N LYS A 322 -24.21 -18.87 -9.14
CA LYS A 322 -23.19 -19.58 -8.35
C LYS A 322 -21.91 -19.81 -9.17
N PRO A 323 -20.74 -19.45 -8.64
CA PRO A 323 -19.47 -19.68 -9.31
C PRO A 323 -19.25 -21.16 -9.62
N ALA A 324 -18.69 -21.45 -10.77
CA ALA A 324 -18.22 -22.76 -11.19
C ALA A 324 -16.70 -22.73 -11.38
N THR A 325 -16.07 -23.89 -11.25
CA THR A 325 -14.62 -24.04 -11.43
C THR A 325 -14.32 -24.69 -12.77
N TYR A 326 -13.36 -24.14 -13.49
CA TYR A 326 -12.72 -24.76 -14.64
C TYR A 326 -11.30 -25.16 -14.25
N GLU A 327 -11.02 -26.45 -14.30
CA GLU A 327 -9.70 -27.02 -14.03
C GLU A 327 -8.88 -26.99 -15.32
N VAL A 328 -7.64 -26.51 -15.22
CA VAL A 328 -6.72 -26.47 -16.35
C VAL A 328 -5.90 -27.75 -16.37
N ASP A 329 -5.97 -28.48 -17.48
CA ASP A 329 -5.09 -29.63 -17.69
C ASP A 329 -3.66 -29.14 -17.98
N SER A 330 -2.77 -29.27 -17.01
CA SER A 330 -1.37 -28.79 -17.09
C SER A 330 -0.44 -29.75 -17.84
N ARG A 331 -0.97 -30.72 -18.61
CA ARG A 331 -0.18 -31.74 -19.31
C ARG A 331 0.16 -31.34 -20.76
N PRO A 332 1.41 -31.58 -21.22
CA PRO A 332 2.52 -32.18 -20.47
C PRO A 332 3.12 -31.20 -19.46
N THR A 333 3.42 -31.71 -18.26
CA THR A 333 4.00 -30.91 -17.18
C THR A 333 5.49 -30.65 -17.46
N PRO A 334 6.01 -29.44 -17.18
CA PRO A 334 7.43 -29.14 -17.32
C PRO A 334 8.33 -30.11 -16.53
N ALA A 335 9.54 -30.35 -17.04
CA ALA A 335 10.52 -31.20 -16.38
C ALA A 335 10.97 -30.59 -15.03
N PRO A 336 11.22 -31.40 -13.99
CA PRO A 336 11.71 -30.88 -12.73
C PRO A 336 13.00 -30.05 -12.87
N GLY A 337 13.03 -28.89 -12.24
CA GLY A 337 14.16 -27.96 -12.24
C GLY A 337 14.23 -27.01 -13.44
N GLU A 338 13.32 -27.13 -14.40
CA GLU A 338 13.26 -26.31 -15.62
C GLU A 338 11.94 -25.53 -15.70
N TRP A 339 11.99 -24.31 -16.23
CA TRP A 339 10.78 -23.55 -16.55
C TRP A 339 10.12 -24.08 -17.81
N GLY A 340 8.80 -24.18 -17.78
CA GLY A 340 7.99 -24.41 -18.98
C GLY A 340 6.68 -23.64 -18.94
N THR A 341 6.24 -23.17 -20.10
CA THR A 341 4.96 -22.45 -20.26
C THR A 341 3.80 -23.43 -20.37
N VAL A 342 2.76 -23.19 -19.59
CA VAL A 342 1.47 -23.89 -19.67
C VAL A 342 0.45 -22.93 -20.29
N GLU A 343 -0.29 -23.39 -21.31
CA GLU A 343 -1.39 -22.65 -21.91
C GLU A 343 -2.70 -23.46 -21.88
N ALA A 344 -3.83 -22.77 -21.70
CA ALA A 344 -5.16 -23.37 -21.78
C ALA A 344 -6.15 -22.47 -22.51
N ASP A 345 -6.93 -23.06 -23.42
CA ASP A 345 -8.01 -22.37 -24.14
C ASP A 345 -9.25 -22.24 -23.24
N LEU A 346 -9.71 -21.01 -23.03
CA LEU A 346 -10.91 -20.69 -22.24
C LEU A 346 -12.11 -20.30 -23.13
N GLY A 347 -12.01 -20.44 -24.46
CA GLY A 347 -13.05 -20.06 -25.41
C GLY A 347 -14.36 -20.81 -25.24
N THR A 348 -14.35 -22.00 -24.63
CA THR A 348 -15.56 -22.74 -24.24
C THR A 348 -16.35 -22.05 -23.14
N LEU A 349 -15.71 -21.17 -22.37
CA LEU A 349 -16.31 -20.34 -21.32
C LEU A 349 -16.71 -18.95 -21.84
N ALA A 350 -16.72 -18.72 -23.15
CA ALA A 350 -17.06 -17.41 -23.72
C ALA A 350 -18.44 -16.91 -23.22
N GLY A 351 -18.47 -15.65 -22.78
CA GLY A 351 -19.62 -15.03 -22.14
C GLY A 351 -19.69 -15.22 -20.62
N ARG A 352 -18.75 -15.94 -19.99
CA ARG A 352 -18.57 -16.00 -18.53
C ARG A 352 -17.62 -14.91 -18.05
N ARG A 353 -17.51 -14.73 -16.73
CA ARG A 353 -16.56 -13.80 -16.08
C ARG A 353 -15.73 -14.52 -15.03
N VAL A 354 -14.42 -14.35 -15.04
CA VAL A 354 -13.50 -14.90 -14.03
C VAL A 354 -13.54 -14.02 -12.78
N SER A 355 -13.72 -14.67 -11.64
CA SER A 355 -13.83 -14.03 -10.32
C SER A 355 -12.69 -14.38 -9.37
N GLU A 356 -11.99 -15.48 -9.63
CA GLU A 356 -10.90 -15.96 -8.79
C GLU A 356 -9.97 -16.89 -9.58
N ILE A 357 -8.68 -16.86 -9.25
CA ILE A 357 -7.66 -17.77 -9.72
C ILE A 357 -7.09 -18.51 -8.51
N ARG A 358 -6.91 -19.83 -8.64
CA ARG A 358 -6.39 -20.68 -7.57
C ARG A 358 -5.22 -21.52 -8.03
N LEU A 359 -4.29 -21.78 -7.13
CA LEU A 359 -3.35 -22.88 -7.25
C LEU A 359 -4.03 -24.15 -6.72
N ARG A 360 -3.95 -25.23 -7.49
CA ARG A 360 -4.35 -26.56 -7.06
C ARG A 360 -3.19 -27.54 -7.14
N TYR A 361 -3.11 -28.41 -6.15
CA TYR A 361 -2.29 -29.60 -6.13
C TYR A 361 -3.20 -30.82 -6.01
N GLU A 362 -2.95 -31.86 -6.80
CA GLU A 362 -3.66 -33.14 -6.69
C GLU A 362 -2.78 -34.31 -7.13
N ASP A 363 -2.53 -35.24 -6.22
CA ASP A 363 -1.88 -36.51 -6.52
C ASP A 363 -2.64 -37.65 -5.84
N GLY A 364 -3.11 -38.62 -6.63
CA GLY A 364 -3.82 -39.78 -6.13
C GLY A 364 -2.93 -40.79 -5.39
N HIS A 365 -1.61 -40.71 -5.57
CA HIS A 365 -0.63 -41.68 -5.08
C HIS A 365 0.60 -41.00 -4.48
N ALA A 366 0.39 -39.90 -3.74
CA ALA A 366 1.47 -39.13 -3.15
C ALA A 366 2.24 -39.96 -2.11
N GLU A 367 3.55 -39.73 -1.99
CA GLU A 367 4.41 -40.43 -1.03
C GLU A 367 4.62 -39.60 0.24
N ALA A 368 4.61 -40.26 1.41
CA ALA A 368 4.83 -39.61 2.69
C ALA A 368 6.14 -38.81 2.72
N GLY A 369 6.08 -37.57 3.19
CA GLY A 369 7.25 -36.69 3.28
C GLY A 369 7.72 -36.08 1.97
N ALA A 370 7.07 -36.37 0.83
CA ALA A 370 7.43 -35.75 -0.45
C ALA A 370 7.33 -34.22 -0.35
N ALA A 371 8.40 -33.52 -0.78
CA ALA A 371 8.48 -32.07 -0.77
C ALA A 371 7.69 -31.47 -1.93
N LEU A 372 6.75 -30.58 -1.63
CA LEU A 372 5.87 -29.93 -2.59
C LEU A 372 6.34 -28.50 -2.82
N THR A 373 7.44 -28.35 -3.55
CA THR A 373 8.04 -27.06 -3.88
C THR A 373 8.13 -26.83 -5.39
N GLY A 374 7.76 -25.63 -5.81
CA GLY A 374 8.12 -25.09 -7.11
C GLY A 374 7.69 -23.65 -7.27
N TRP A 375 7.72 -23.18 -8.51
CA TRP A 375 7.57 -21.78 -8.87
C TRP A 375 6.55 -21.60 -9.99
N ILE A 376 5.81 -20.50 -9.95
CA ILE A 376 4.84 -20.07 -10.95
C ILE A 376 5.12 -18.61 -11.29
N ASP A 377 5.09 -18.30 -12.58
CA ASP A 377 5.31 -16.95 -13.07
C ASP A 377 4.40 -16.61 -14.25
N ASP A 378 4.41 -15.36 -14.72
CA ASP A 378 3.76 -14.93 -15.96
C ASP A 378 2.28 -15.35 -16.11
N LEU A 379 1.56 -15.34 -15.00
CA LEU A 379 0.18 -15.80 -14.95
C LEU A 379 -0.72 -14.77 -15.62
N ALA A 380 -1.26 -15.10 -16.79
CA ALA A 380 -2.12 -14.24 -17.59
C ALA A 380 -3.43 -14.91 -18.01
N LEU A 381 -4.51 -14.14 -17.94
CA LEU A 381 -5.84 -14.44 -18.48
C LEU A 381 -6.12 -13.47 -19.63
N GLY A 382 -6.49 -13.99 -20.79
CA GLY A 382 -6.83 -13.20 -21.98
C GLY A 382 -5.62 -12.75 -22.78
N LYS A 383 -5.77 -11.66 -23.54
CA LYS A 383 -4.67 -11.01 -24.28
C LYS A 383 -4.72 -9.49 -24.06
N ALA A 384 -3.57 -8.88 -23.81
CA ALA A 384 -3.43 -7.43 -23.71
C ALA A 384 -3.82 -6.74 -25.04
N VAL A 385 -4.21 -5.46 -24.99
CA VAL A 385 -4.52 -4.70 -26.22
C VAL A 385 -3.24 -4.25 -26.95
N VAL A 386 -2.16 -4.04 -26.20
CA VAL A 386 -0.78 -3.89 -26.69
C VAL A 386 0.13 -4.73 -25.79
N ASP A 387 1.12 -5.38 -26.37
CA ASP A 387 2.12 -6.23 -25.71
C ASP A 387 3.47 -6.13 -26.45
N ASP A 388 4.47 -6.87 -26.00
CA ASP A 388 5.81 -6.95 -26.60
C ASP A 388 5.82 -7.46 -28.06
N THR A 389 4.75 -8.13 -28.49
CA THR A 389 4.56 -8.57 -29.88
C THR A 389 3.98 -7.49 -30.78
N THR A 390 3.58 -6.34 -30.22
CA THR A 390 2.93 -5.28 -30.97
C THR A 390 3.89 -4.60 -31.92
N THR A 391 3.47 -4.51 -33.19
CA THR A 391 4.18 -3.72 -34.19
C THR A 391 3.86 -2.24 -33.99
N TRP A 392 4.90 -1.44 -33.89
CA TRP A 392 4.86 0.00 -33.83
C TRP A 392 5.26 0.59 -35.17
N SER A 393 4.57 1.65 -35.57
CA SER A 393 5.07 2.57 -36.56
C SER A 393 5.88 3.64 -35.83
N TYR A 394 7.14 3.83 -36.20
CA TYR A 394 8.05 4.72 -35.48
C TYR A 394 8.79 5.69 -36.42
N LEU A 395 9.16 6.85 -35.90
CA LEU A 395 9.91 7.89 -36.57
C LEU A 395 11.17 8.19 -35.76
N ASP A 396 12.32 7.92 -36.38
CA ASP A 396 13.67 8.14 -35.86
C ASP A 396 14.54 8.91 -36.87
N THR A 397 13.91 9.53 -37.87
CA THR A 397 14.64 10.23 -38.92
C THR A 397 14.97 11.64 -38.42
N PRO A 398 16.26 12.02 -38.38
CA PRO A 398 16.66 13.35 -37.93
C PRO A 398 15.91 14.47 -38.64
N ASP A 399 15.61 15.54 -37.91
CA ASP A 399 15.07 16.82 -38.44
C ASP A 399 13.69 16.71 -39.12
N ILE A 400 12.94 15.62 -38.91
CA ILE A 400 11.58 15.44 -39.44
C ILE A 400 10.55 15.51 -38.31
N ASP A 401 9.71 16.54 -38.36
CA ASP A 401 8.59 16.70 -37.42
C ASP A 401 7.43 15.71 -37.74
N PRO A 402 6.93 14.93 -36.77
CA PRO A 402 5.83 13.98 -36.98
C PRO A 402 4.47 14.63 -37.29
N ALA A 403 4.27 15.91 -36.94
CA ALA A 403 3.10 16.72 -37.24
C ALA A 403 3.41 17.81 -38.29
N ARG A 404 4.39 17.55 -39.18
CA ARG A 404 4.78 18.49 -40.23
C ARG A 404 3.56 18.97 -41.04
N GLY A 405 3.32 20.29 -41.01
CA GLY A 405 2.24 20.93 -41.75
C GLY A 405 0.95 21.11 -40.96
N GLU A 406 0.92 20.71 -39.69
CA GLU A 406 -0.18 20.93 -38.76
C GLU A 406 0.12 22.08 -37.79
N ASP A 407 -0.92 22.76 -37.32
CA ASP A 407 -0.81 23.83 -36.31
C ASP A 407 -0.62 23.28 -34.88
N ASP A 408 -1.07 22.04 -34.64
CA ASP A 408 -0.97 21.35 -33.35
C ASP A 408 0.16 20.31 -33.39
N ARG A 409 1.19 20.49 -32.54
CA ARG A 409 2.34 19.58 -32.46
C ARG A 409 1.94 18.13 -32.17
N THR A 410 0.79 17.91 -31.53
CA THR A 410 0.28 16.59 -31.14
C THR A 410 -0.71 16.00 -32.14
N ALA A 411 -0.99 16.67 -33.27
CA ALA A 411 -1.96 16.21 -34.28
C ALA A 411 -1.67 14.78 -34.75
N TRP A 412 -0.38 14.42 -34.80
CA TRP A 412 0.10 13.10 -35.19
C TRP A 412 -0.43 11.98 -34.26
N THR A 413 -0.75 12.27 -33.01
CA THR A 413 -1.23 11.28 -32.02
C THR A 413 -2.72 10.91 -32.16
N ARG A 414 -3.48 11.66 -32.95
CA ARG A 414 -4.93 11.46 -33.13
C ARG A 414 -5.22 10.24 -34.00
N THR A 415 -6.35 9.59 -33.76
CA THR A 415 -6.74 8.45 -34.60
C THR A 415 -7.15 8.90 -36.01
N GLY A 416 -6.66 8.18 -37.01
CA GLY A 416 -6.92 8.48 -38.42
C GLY A 416 -6.07 9.64 -38.96
N PHE A 417 -5.03 10.05 -38.24
CA PHE A 417 -4.03 11.00 -38.73
C PHE A 417 -3.40 10.50 -40.03
N ASP A 418 -3.37 11.36 -41.04
CA ASP A 418 -2.66 11.12 -42.30
C ASP A 418 -1.22 11.62 -42.16
N ALA A 419 -0.27 10.69 -42.16
CA ALA A 419 1.15 11.01 -42.03
C ALA A 419 1.75 11.61 -43.30
N GLY A 420 1.02 11.66 -44.42
CA GLY A 420 1.53 12.15 -45.70
C GLY A 420 2.83 11.45 -46.10
N ASP A 421 3.84 12.23 -46.47
CA ASP A 421 5.15 11.74 -46.89
C ASP A 421 6.17 11.59 -45.73
N VAL A 422 5.73 11.64 -44.46
CA VAL A 422 6.63 11.41 -43.31
C VAL A 422 7.11 9.96 -43.30
N PRO A 423 8.43 9.68 -43.23
CA PRO A 423 9.00 8.35 -43.47
C PRO A 423 8.91 7.43 -42.23
N TRP A 424 7.69 7.11 -41.80
CA TRP A 424 7.47 6.19 -40.69
C TRP A 424 7.94 4.77 -41.03
N LYS A 425 8.75 4.18 -40.16
CA LYS A 425 9.19 2.78 -40.21
C LYS A 425 8.25 1.89 -39.41
N GLN A 426 8.39 0.56 -39.50
CA GLN A 426 7.64 -0.40 -38.70
C GLN A 426 8.55 -1.47 -38.09
N ALA A 427 8.39 -1.72 -36.78
CA ALA A 427 9.11 -2.78 -36.07
C ALA A 427 8.43 -3.10 -34.73
N THR A 428 8.92 -4.13 -34.02
CA THR A 428 8.53 -4.46 -32.65
C THR A 428 9.58 -3.99 -31.66
N GLY A 429 9.17 -3.57 -30.47
CA GLY A 429 10.09 -3.16 -29.40
C GLY A 429 10.79 -4.33 -28.69
N PRO A 430 11.58 -4.05 -27.64
CA PRO A 430 11.98 -2.71 -27.20
C PRO A 430 12.88 -1.99 -28.22
N PHE A 431 12.76 -0.67 -28.28
CA PHE A 431 13.53 0.23 -29.14
C PHE A 431 14.63 0.88 -28.32
N GLY A 432 15.78 1.13 -28.92
CA GLY A 432 16.79 1.95 -28.25
C GLY A 432 18.07 2.17 -29.03
N VAL A 433 18.97 2.89 -28.40
CA VAL A 433 20.30 3.24 -28.90
C VAL A 433 21.26 3.37 -27.71
N LYS A 434 22.54 3.03 -27.88
CA LYS A 434 23.61 3.31 -26.90
C LYS A 434 24.90 3.51 -27.64
N ASN A 435 25.34 4.76 -27.83
CA ASN A 435 26.46 5.05 -28.74
C ASN A 435 26.28 4.31 -30.09
N ASP A 436 27.26 3.49 -30.50
CA ASP A 436 27.17 2.60 -31.65
C ASP A 436 26.78 1.13 -31.32
N GLY A 437 26.47 0.83 -30.04
CA GLY A 437 26.13 -0.50 -29.52
C GLY A 437 24.68 -0.97 -29.76
N VAL A 438 24.32 -2.11 -29.14
CA VAL A 438 22.98 -2.78 -29.24
C VAL A 438 22.43 -3.28 -27.88
N ASP A 439 23.01 -2.83 -26.77
CA ASP A 439 22.59 -3.18 -25.41
C ASP A 439 22.88 -1.99 -24.48
N LEU A 440 21.91 -1.63 -23.65
CA LEU A 440 22.02 -0.51 -22.71
C LEU A 440 22.68 -0.91 -21.38
N GLY A 441 22.81 -2.22 -21.09
CA GLY A 441 23.27 -2.75 -19.81
C GLY A 441 22.11 -3.19 -18.92
N SER A 442 22.43 -3.87 -17.82
CA SER A 442 21.52 -4.14 -16.67
C SER A 442 20.12 -4.71 -16.98
N GLY A 443 19.93 -5.45 -18.09
CA GLY A 443 18.65 -6.08 -18.40
C GLY A 443 17.69 -5.28 -19.29
N PHE A 444 18.19 -4.30 -20.07
CA PHE A 444 17.41 -3.54 -21.06
C PHE A 444 17.76 -3.94 -22.51
N PRO A 445 17.24 -5.07 -23.02
CA PRO A 445 17.57 -5.54 -24.36
C PRO A 445 17.00 -4.59 -25.43
N VAL A 446 17.81 -4.28 -26.45
CA VAL A 446 17.36 -3.54 -27.64
C VAL A 446 17.07 -4.53 -28.76
N ARG A 447 15.79 -4.63 -29.16
CA ARG A 447 15.37 -5.46 -30.31
C ARG A 447 15.37 -4.67 -31.61
N THR A 448 15.00 -3.40 -31.54
CA THR A 448 15.01 -2.48 -32.67
C THR A 448 15.92 -1.30 -32.39
N LYS A 449 17.01 -1.20 -33.16
CA LYS A 449 17.96 -0.10 -33.05
C LYS A 449 17.41 1.18 -33.69
N LEU A 450 17.49 2.29 -32.96
CA LEU A 450 17.13 3.63 -33.44
C LEU A 450 18.34 4.35 -34.05
N ASN A 451 18.09 5.35 -34.90
CA ASN A 451 19.12 6.26 -35.39
C ASN A 451 19.60 7.20 -34.27
N LEU A 452 20.91 7.19 -33.99
CA LEU A 452 21.48 8.08 -32.97
C LEU A 452 21.76 9.50 -33.48
N ARG A 453 22.37 9.60 -34.67
CA ARG A 453 23.09 10.81 -35.09
C ARG A 453 22.40 11.58 -36.20
N LYS A 454 22.50 12.90 -36.11
CA LYS A 454 22.21 13.84 -37.18
C LYS A 454 23.39 14.06 -38.11
N ASP A 455 23.12 14.65 -39.27
CA ASP A 455 24.16 15.13 -40.19
C ASP A 455 25.02 16.26 -39.58
N SER A 456 24.49 17.00 -38.60
CA SER A 456 25.23 18.04 -37.85
C SER A 456 26.32 17.46 -36.92
N GLY A 457 26.22 16.17 -36.57
CA GLY A 457 27.06 15.51 -35.57
C GLY A 457 26.42 15.41 -34.19
N ASP A 458 25.33 16.14 -33.94
CA ASP A 458 24.54 16.04 -32.70
C ASP A 458 23.76 14.72 -32.64
N ASP A 459 23.36 14.32 -31.44
CA ASP A 459 22.43 13.21 -31.24
C ASP A 459 20.98 13.64 -31.60
N VAL A 460 20.09 12.68 -31.87
CA VAL A 460 18.69 12.95 -32.22
C VAL A 460 17.92 13.36 -30.97
N GLU A 461 17.09 14.41 -31.06
CA GLU A 461 16.41 14.95 -29.88
C GLU A 461 15.27 14.08 -29.39
N ALA A 462 14.52 13.50 -30.33
CA ALA A 462 13.27 12.82 -29.99
C ALA A 462 12.92 11.71 -30.98
N TYR A 463 12.20 10.72 -30.46
CA TYR A 463 11.70 9.56 -31.19
C TYR A 463 10.18 9.44 -30.99
N PHE A 464 9.46 9.11 -32.06
CA PHE A 464 8.01 9.05 -32.02
C PHE A 464 7.51 7.66 -32.40
N PHE A 465 6.51 7.16 -31.68
CA PHE A 465 5.96 5.83 -31.83
C PHE A 465 4.44 5.91 -31.88
N ARG A 466 3.83 5.12 -32.76
CA ARG A 466 2.37 4.97 -32.83
C ARG A 466 1.98 3.53 -33.13
N THR A 467 0.89 3.07 -32.54
CA THR A 467 0.23 1.82 -32.90
C THR A 467 -1.27 1.98 -32.80
N SER A 468 -2.03 0.97 -33.23
CA SER A 468 -3.49 1.02 -33.16
C SER A 468 -4.05 -0.31 -32.71
N PHE A 469 -5.11 -0.24 -31.89
CA PHE A 469 -5.85 -1.39 -31.40
C PHE A 469 -7.36 -1.15 -31.58
N THR A 470 -8.16 -2.21 -31.57
CA THR A 470 -9.62 -2.11 -31.72
C THR A 470 -10.31 -2.53 -30.44
N VAL A 471 -11.31 -1.75 -30.02
CA VAL A 471 -12.17 -2.06 -28.87
C VAL A 471 -13.61 -2.18 -29.36
N ASP A 472 -14.23 -3.34 -29.19
CA ASP A 472 -15.64 -3.51 -29.53
C ASP A 472 -16.59 -2.98 -28.45
N ARG A 473 -17.89 -2.89 -28.76
CA ARG A 473 -18.91 -2.38 -27.83
C ARG A 473 -18.99 -3.16 -26.52
N ALA A 474 -18.83 -4.49 -26.57
CA ALA A 474 -18.94 -5.32 -25.39
C ALA A 474 -17.71 -5.15 -24.48
N GLN A 475 -16.53 -5.04 -25.09
CA GLN A 475 -15.29 -4.70 -24.39
C GLN A 475 -15.41 -3.33 -23.73
N LEU A 476 -15.78 -2.29 -24.49
CA LEU A 476 -15.91 -0.92 -23.97
C LEU A 476 -16.90 -0.83 -22.80
N ALA A 477 -18.04 -1.52 -22.89
CA ALA A 477 -19.03 -1.57 -21.81
C ALA A 477 -18.53 -2.26 -20.53
N SER A 478 -17.46 -3.05 -20.62
CA SER A 478 -16.84 -3.73 -19.49
C SER A 478 -15.52 -3.10 -19.02
N LEU A 479 -14.97 -2.14 -19.76
CA LEU A 479 -13.72 -1.46 -19.41
C LEU A 479 -13.97 -0.47 -18.26
N THR A 480 -13.11 -0.52 -17.25
CA THR A 480 -12.96 0.52 -16.22
C THR A 480 -11.88 1.53 -16.61
N GLY A 481 -10.91 1.09 -17.40
CA GLY A 481 -9.82 1.85 -17.99
C GLY A 481 -8.80 0.89 -18.61
N LEU A 482 -7.71 1.43 -19.14
CA LEU A 482 -6.53 0.67 -19.52
C LEU A 482 -5.37 1.05 -18.60
N VAL A 483 -4.49 0.10 -18.33
CA VAL A 483 -3.26 0.28 -17.58
C VAL A 483 -2.11 -0.26 -18.42
N GLY A 484 -0.98 0.45 -18.43
CA GLY A 484 0.23 -0.02 -19.08
C GLY A 484 1.48 0.38 -18.34
N THR A 485 2.59 -0.25 -18.70
CA THR A 485 3.92 0.07 -18.19
C THR A 485 4.82 0.43 -19.36
N VAL A 486 5.35 1.65 -19.32
CA VAL A 486 6.35 2.15 -20.25
C VAL A 486 7.73 2.06 -19.60
N VAL A 487 8.72 1.66 -20.39
CA VAL A 487 10.13 1.72 -20.04
C VAL A 487 10.76 2.74 -20.96
N PHE A 488 11.43 3.74 -20.41
CA PHE A 488 11.95 4.85 -21.19
C PHE A 488 13.26 5.34 -20.59
N ASP A 489 14.02 6.09 -21.39
CA ASP A 489 15.17 6.84 -20.90
C ASP A 489 14.92 8.34 -21.11
N ASP A 490 15.47 9.17 -20.22
CA ASP A 490 15.30 10.63 -20.14
C ASP A 490 13.85 11.15 -19.96
N THR A 491 13.04 11.21 -21.03
CA THR A 491 11.70 11.82 -21.04
C THR A 491 10.72 11.02 -21.88
N VAL A 492 9.48 10.88 -21.41
CA VAL A 492 8.40 10.22 -22.17
C VAL A 492 7.07 10.93 -22.05
N THR A 493 6.29 10.97 -23.13
CA THR A 493 4.86 11.36 -23.10
C THR A 493 4.02 10.31 -23.82
N VAL A 494 2.91 9.88 -23.21
CA VAL A 494 1.99 8.89 -23.76
C VAL A 494 0.65 9.53 -24.09
N TYR A 495 0.15 9.26 -25.29
CA TYR A 495 -1.10 9.77 -25.83
C TYR A 495 -2.04 8.63 -26.23
N LEU A 496 -3.34 8.80 -25.99
CA LEU A 496 -4.39 7.94 -26.51
C LEU A 496 -5.41 8.78 -27.27
N ASN A 497 -5.59 8.46 -28.55
CA ASN A 497 -6.56 9.12 -29.44
C ASN A 497 -6.41 10.65 -29.53
N GLY A 498 -5.20 11.19 -29.36
CA GLY A 498 -4.97 12.64 -29.33
C GLY A 498 -4.87 13.26 -27.93
N SER A 499 -5.26 12.54 -26.89
CA SER A 499 -5.23 13.05 -25.52
C SER A 499 -3.99 12.54 -24.78
N ARG A 500 -3.25 13.45 -24.13
CA ARG A 500 -2.16 13.08 -23.21
C ARG A 500 -2.74 12.30 -22.04
N ILE A 501 -2.23 11.09 -21.80
CA ILE A 501 -2.66 10.21 -20.69
C ILE A 501 -1.55 9.97 -19.66
N ALA A 502 -0.29 10.24 -20.00
CA ALA A 502 0.85 10.11 -19.08
C ALA A 502 2.04 10.93 -19.58
N GLY A 503 2.96 11.26 -18.69
CA GLY A 503 4.29 11.75 -19.06
C GLY A 503 5.24 11.78 -17.86
N HIS A 504 6.53 11.71 -18.15
CA HIS A 504 7.61 11.82 -17.18
C HIS A 504 8.66 12.78 -17.71
N ALA A 505 9.03 13.75 -16.88
CA ALA A 505 9.94 14.86 -17.22
C ALA A 505 9.54 15.67 -18.48
N ASP A 506 8.25 15.66 -18.85
CA ASP A 506 7.74 16.26 -20.09
C ASP A 506 7.17 17.68 -19.93
N GLY A 507 7.23 18.25 -18.72
CA GLY A 507 6.58 19.52 -18.38
C GLY A 507 7.09 20.73 -19.18
N GLU A 508 8.32 20.66 -19.70
CA GLU A 508 8.97 21.73 -20.47
C GLU A 508 9.01 21.43 -21.99
N ILE A 509 8.35 20.35 -22.45
CA ILE A 509 8.34 19.97 -23.86
C ILE A 509 7.26 20.77 -24.61
N GLU A 510 7.70 21.79 -25.34
CA GLU A 510 6.81 22.65 -26.12
C GLU A 510 6.82 22.31 -27.63
N LYS A 511 7.81 21.56 -28.11
CA LYS A 511 8.01 21.23 -29.53
C LYS A 511 8.37 19.75 -29.74
N ASN A 512 8.04 19.21 -30.92
CA ASN A 512 8.35 17.82 -31.26
C ASN A 512 9.87 17.59 -31.27
N LEU A 513 10.61 18.44 -31.97
CA LEU A 513 12.06 18.34 -32.07
C LEU A 513 12.71 19.23 -30.99
N GLN A 514 12.80 18.70 -29.77
CA GLN A 514 13.34 19.39 -28.60
C GLN A 514 14.02 18.38 -27.66
N TYR A 515 15.13 18.77 -27.03
CA TYR A 515 15.68 18.04 -25.89
C TYR A 515 14.90 18.37 -24.60
N GLN A 516 15.01 17.52 -23.59
CA GLN A 516 14.36 17.74 -22.29
C GLN A 516 14.81 19.04 -21.62
N THR A 517 16.12 19.29 -21.54
CA THR A 517 16.66 20.47 -20.84
C THR A 517 17.18 21.51 -21.83
N PRO A 518 16.89 22.81 -21.64
CA PRO A 518 17.41 23.84 -22.54
C PRO A 518 18.92 24.03 -22.52
N ASP A 519 19.69 23.54 -21.53
CA ASP A 519 21.12 23.86 -21.38
C ASP A 519 21.94 22.83 -20.55
N GLY A 520 22.05 21.57 -21.01
CA GLY A 520 23.18 20.68 -20.65
C GLY A 520 23.24 20.16 -19.20
N VAL A 521 22.10 19.88 -18.57
CA VAL A 521 22.06 19.02 -17.37
C VAL A 521 21.91 17.58 -17.86
N THR A 522 22.94 16.77 -17.68
CA THR A 522 22.93 15.35 -18.06
C THR A 522 21.87 14.61 -17.25
N GLY A 523 20.89 14.00 -17.92
CA GLY A 523 20.18 12.85 -17.36
C GLY A 523 21.21 11.78 -17.04
N SER A 524 21.19 11.24 -15.83
CA SER A 524 22.13 10.21 -15.39
C SER A 524 21.30 9.10 -14.77
N GLY A 525 20.99 8.06 -15.54
CA GLY A 525 20.27 6.90 -15.07
C GLY A 525 20.27 5.76 -16.08
N ASP A 526 20.06 4.54 -15.60
CA ASP A 526 19.59 3.45 -16.45
C ASP A 526 18.10 3.70 -16.78
N PRO A 527 17.56 3.15 -17.89
CA PRO A 527 16.16 3.34 -18.26
C PRO A 527 15.17 3.08 -17.11
N GLU A 528 14.19 3.96 -16.97
CA GLU A 528 13.18 3.91 -15.91
C GLU A 528 11.90 3.20 -16.36
N LYS A 529 11.17 2.60 -15.39
CA LYS A 529 9.84 2.01 -15.61
C LYS A 529 8.77 2.90 -14.99
N ALA A 530 7.80 3.35 -15.78
CA ALA A 530 6.63 4.08 -15.30
C ALA A 530 5.33 3.36 -15.66
N ARG A 531 4.44 3.26 -14.69
CA ARG A 531 3.05 2.79 -14.89
C ARG A 531 2.18 3.97 -15.30
N PHE A 532 1.31 3.77 -16.28
CA PHE A 532 0.33 4.76 -16.71
C PHE A 532 -1.07 4.20 -16.86
N VAL A 533 -2.06 5.09 -16.86
CA VAL A 533 -3.48 4.74 -16.90
C VAL A 533 -4.19 5.57 -17.95
N ALA A 534 -4.94 4.89 -18.83
CA ALA A 534 -5.90 5.55 -19.70
C ALA A 534 -7.32 5.36 -19.12
N PRO A 535 -8.02 6.43 -18.74
CA PRO A 535 -9.39 6.30 -18.28
C PRO A 535 -10.28 5.76 -19.40
N VAL A 536 -11.35 5.04 -19.08
CA VAL A 536 -12.28 4.51 -20.11
C VAL A 536 -12.85 5.61 -21.00
N SER A 537 -12.98 6.84 -20.50
CA SER A 537 -13.40 8.01 -21.27
C SER A 537 -12.44 8.39 -22.42
N ALA A 538 -11.17 8.00 -22.34
CA ALA A 538 -10.19 8.17 -23.41
C ALA A 538 -10.25 7.06 -24.47
N VAL A 539 -10.97 5.96 -24.19
CA VAL A 539 -11.15 4.82 -25.08
C VAL A 539 -12.46 4.94 -25.84
N ARG A 540 -12.47 4.57 -27.13
CA ARG A 540 -13.68 4.62 -27.97
C ARG A 540 -13.99 3.28 -28.62
N GLU A 541 -15.25 3.07 -28.99
CA GLU A 541 -15.68 1.92 -29.79
C GLU A 541 -15.00 2.02 -31.18
N GLY A 542 -14.41 0.91 -31.64
CA GLY A 542 -13.65 0.84 -32.88
C GLY A 542 -12.14 1.04 -32.70
N VAL A 543 -11.50 1.66 -33.70
CA VAL A 543 -10.05 1.84 -33.74
C VAL A 543 -9.62 2.94 -32.77
N ASN A 544 -8.62 2.63 -31.94
CA ASN A 544 -7.94 3.53 -31.02
C ASN A 544 -6.46 3.63 -31.43
N THR A 545 -5.82 4.78 -31.21
CA THR A 545 -4.41 5.03 -31.51
C THR A 545 -3.66 5.33 -30.22
N LEU A 546 -2.66 4.51 -29.91
CA LEU A 546 -1.69 4.78 -28.84
C LEU A 546 -0.44 5.38 -29.47
N ALA A 547 0.03 6.50 -28.92
CA ALA A 547 1.20 7.21 -29.41
C ALA A 547 2.12 7.59 -28.25
N VAL A 548 3.43 7.57 -28.50
CA VAL A 548 4.46 7.85 -27.50
C VAL A 548 5.55 8.71 -28.13
N GLU A 549 5.99 9.75 -27.43
CA GLU A 549 7.24 10.47 -27.75
C GLU A 549 8.24 10.24 -26.64
N VAL A 550 9.51 10.05 -27.02
CA VAL A 550 10.65 9.96 -26.11
C VAL A 550 11.65 11.03 -26.50
N HIS A 551 12.11 11.82 -25.53
CA HIS A 551 13.05 12.92 -25.76
C HIS A 551 14.34 12.67 -25.00
N GLN A 552 15.49 12.87 -25.65
CA GLN A 552 16.80 12.79 -25.03
C GLN A 552 17.09 14.04 -24.18
N SER A 553 17.98 13.91 -23.18
CA SER A 553 18.27 14.99 -22.21
C SER A 553 18.86 16.24 -22.85
N ASP A 554 19.81 16.03 -23.77
CA ASP A 554 20.62 17.05 -24.43
C ASP A 554 21.31 16.51 -25.71
N THR A 555 22.09 17.38 -26.38
CA THR A 555 22.78 17.11 -27.65
C THR A 555 23.82 15.98 -27.64
N SER A 556 24.18 15.48 -26.46
CA SER A 556 25.17 14.43 -26.26
C SER A 556 24.61 13.18 -25.55
N SER A 557 23.31 13.16 -25.22
CA SER A 557 22.64 11.95 -24.73
C SER A 557 22.61 10.90 -25.83
N SER A 558 22.95 9.66 -25.45
CA SER A 558 23.30 8.62 -26.42
C SER A 558 22.56 7.31 -26.21
N ASP A 559 21.64 7.28 -25.26
CA ASP A 559 21.08 6.11 -24.58
C ASP A 559 19.54 6.00 -24.62
N ALA A 560 18.86 6.73 -25.51
CA ALA A 560 17.41 6.65 -25.61
C ALA A 560 16.84 5.22 -25.66
N TYR A 561 15.81 4.97 -24.85
CA TYR A 561 15.11 3.70 -24.78
C TYR A 561 13.58 3.87 -24.84
N PHE A 562 12.90 2.95 -25.49
CA PHE A 562 11.45 2.82 -25.44
C PHE A 562 11.02 1.36 -25.46
N GLY A 563 10.42 0.91 -24.36
CA GLY A 563 9.70 -0.36 -24.26
C GLY A 563 8.29 -0.11 -23.75
N LEU A 564 7.33 -0.89 -24.23
CA LEU A 564 5.99 -0.94 -23.64
C LEU A 564 5.64 -2.39 -23.40
N GLY A 565 5.64 -2.80 -22.12
CA GLY A 565 5.49 -4.21 -21.73
C GLY A 565 4.09 -4.72 -22.05
N SER A 566 3.06 -4.04 -21.54
CA SER A 566 1.68 -4.27 -21.94
C SER A 566 0.84 -3.01 -21.78
N LEU A 567 -0.24 -2.92 -22.55
CA LEU A 567 -1.40 -2.08 -22.29
C LEU A 567 -2.60 -3.01 -22.25
N ALA A 568 -3.34 -3.02 -21.15
CA ALA A 568 -4.46 -3.92 -21.00
C ALA A 568 -5.57 -3.32 -20.14
N GLN A 569 -6.70 -4.02 -20.05
CA GLN A 569 -7.80 -3.63 -19.18
C GLN A 569 -7.31 -3.51 -17.72
N ALA A 570 -7.58 -2.37 -17.11
CA ALA A 570 -7.37 -2.19 -15.68
C ALA A 570 -8.31 -3.11 -14.90
N THR A 571 -7.73 -3.91 -14.03
CA THR A 571 -8.45 -4.89 -13.20
C THR A 571 -8.33 -4.58 -11.71
N ASP A 572 -7.41 -3.70 -11.36
CA ASP A 572 -7.21 -3.16 -10.02
C ASP A 572 -7.73 -1.72 -9.93
N SER A 573 -7.72 -1.16 -8.71
CA SER A 573 -8.03 0.26 -8.54
C SER A 573 -7.03 1.14 -9.29
N LEU A 574 -7.57 2.12 -10.01
CA LEU A 574 -6.79 3.10 -10.74
C LEU A 574 -6.45 4.29 -9.83
N PRO A 575 -5.23 4.85 -9.87
CA PRO A 575 -4.92 6.12 -9.23
C PRO A 575 -5.90 7.22 -9.64
N PHE A 576 -5.97 8.29 -8.83
CA PHE A 576 -6.58 9.53 -9.29
C PHE A 576 -5.79 10.08 -10.48
N THR A 577 -6.48 10.75 -11.39
CA THR A 577 -5.80 11.45 -12.48
C THR A 577 -5.04 12.67 -11.96
N ASP A 578 -4.00 13.09 -12.67
CA ASP A 578 -3.28 14.35 -12.38
C ASP A 578 -4.24 15.54 -12.30
N GLN A 579 -5.29 15.56 -13.13
CA GLN A 579 -6.33 16.57 -13.08
C GLN A 579 -7.09 16.56 -11.74
N GLN A 580 -7.50 15.39 -11.22
CA GLN A 580 -8.16 15.31 -9.91
C GLN A 580 -7.21 15.75 -8.78
N LEU A 581 -5.93 15.42 -8.88
CA LEU A 581 -4.93 15.79 -7.88
C LEU A 581 -4.51 17.27 -7.93
N SER A 582 -4.58 17.91 -9.10
CA SER A 582 -4.27 19.33 -9.29
C SER A 582 -5.48 20.26 -9.17
N THR A 583 -6.71 19.70 -9.17
CA THR A 583 -7.93 20.49 -8.97
C THR A 583 -7.92 21.13 -7.59
N SER A 584 -8.15 22.44 -7.56
CA SER A 584 -8.44 23.20 -6.34
C SER A 584 -9.88 22.96 -5.92
N TYR A 585 -10.07 22.52 -4.68
CA TYR A 585 -11.37 22.25 -4.08
C TYR A 585 -11.74 23.35 -3.08
N ALA A 586 -13.03 23.53 -2.79
CA ALA A 586 -13.48 24.53 -1.82
C ALA A 586 -12.87 24.31 -0.42
N SER A 587 -12.56 23.06 -0.08
CA SER A 587 -11.85 22.70 1.16
C SER A 587 -10.35 23.01 1.16
N ASP A 588 -9.75 23.39 0.02
CA ASP A 588 -8.36 23.85 -0.04
C ASP A 588 -8.21 25.28 0.51
N ASP A 589 -9.28 26.06 0.49
CA ASP A 589 -9.31 27.40 1.07
C ASP A 589 -9.38 27.34 2.59
N ARG A 590 -8.48 28.08 3.25
CA ARG A 590 -8.54 28.24 4.71
C ARG A 590 -9.81 29.04 5.07
N PRO A 591 -10.63 28.56 6.03
CA PRO A 591 -11.75 29.35 6.52
C PRO A 591 -11.25 30.69 7.07
N THR A 592 -12.09 31.71 7.06
CA THR A 592 -11.79 33.01 7.69
C THR A 592 -12.28 33.02 9.14
N ALA A 593 -11.48 33.54 10.06
CA ALA A 593 -11.94 33.76 11.44
C ALA A 593 -13.06 34.82 11.46
N PRO A 594 -14.05 34.71 12.38
CA PRO A 594 -15.11 35.71 12.53
C PRO A 594 -14.61 37.13 12.79
N ASP A 595 -13.43 37.28 13.40
CA ASP A 595 -12.77 38.55 13.70
C ASP A 595 -11.87 39.06 12.54
N GLY A 596 -11.80 38.32 11.43
CA GLY A 596 -10.94 38.61 10.29
C GLY A 596 -9.47 38.23 10.48
N GLY A 597 -9.11 37.60 11.61
CA GLY A 597 -7.77 37.09 11.89
C GLY A 597 -7.46 35.74 11.25
N ASP A 598 -6.32 35.17 11.64
CA ASP A 598 -5.93 33.80 11.25
C ASP A 598 -6.87 32.78 11.89
N TYR A 599 -7.43 31.89 11.07
CA TYR A 599 -8.45 30.94 11.51
C TYR A 599 -7.92 29.88 12.46
N VAL A 600 -6.69 29.40 12.28
CA VAL A 600 -6.15 28.35 13.17
C VAL A 600 -5.82 28.93 14.55
N THR A 601 -5.31 30.17 14.58
CA THR A 601 -5.14 30.93 15.83
C THR A 601 -6.49 31.17 16.51
N TRP A 602 -7.52 31.57 15.76
CA TRP A 602 -8.88 31.71 16.29
C TRP A 602 -9.45 30.38 16.81
N LEU A 603 -9.26 29.27 16.06
CA LEU A 603 -9.72 27.93 16.43
C LEU A 603 -9.10 27.46 17.76
N LEU A 604 -7.88 27.88 18.06
CA LEU A 604 -7.12 27.50 19.24
C LEU A 604 -7.08 28.58 20.33
N ARG A 605 -7.88 29.64 20.21
CA ARG A 605 -7.86 30.82 21.10
C ARG A 605 -8.03 30.50 22.59
N SER A 606 -8.74 29.42 22.93
CA SER A 606 -8.92 28.99 24.32
C SER A 606 -7.61 28.53 24.99
N PHE A 607 -6.52 28.38 24.22
CA PHE A 607 -5.17 28.25 24.74
C PHE A 607 -4.75 29.44 25.61
N ASP A 608 -5.27 30.64 25.35
CA ASP A 608 -4.98 31.82 26.16
C ASP A 608 -5.47 31.68 27.61
N THR A 609 -6.60 31.01 27.82
CA THR A 609 -7.11 30.68 29.16
C THR A 609 -6.24 29.60 29.82
N ALA A 610 -5.81 28.59 29.04
CA ALA A 610 -4.94 27.53 29.55
C ALA A 610 -3.56 28.07 29.98
N ARG A 611 -2.90 28.87 29.13
CA ARG A 611 -1.60 29.50 29.44
C ARG A 611 -1.70 30.51 30.59
N GLY A 612 -2.86 31.12 30.77
CA GLY A 612 -3.15 32.05 31.86
C GLY A 612 -3.42 31.37 33.21
N THR A 613 -3.41 30.04 33.27
CA THR A 613 -3.70 29.24 34.47
C THR A 613 -2.42 28.54 34.96
N PRO A 614 -1.68 29.10 35.95
CA PRO A 614 -0.36 28.60 36.34
C PRO A 614 -0.34 27.18 36.90
N SER A 615 -1.44 26.71 37.50
CA SER A 615 -1.58 25.33 37.96
C SER A 615 -1.72 24.33 36.81
N LEU A 616 -2.11 24.81 35.62
CA LEU A 616 -2.19 24.02 34.41
C LEU A 616 -0.89 24.12 33.61
N MET A 617 -0.49 25.32 33.20
CA MET A 617 0.66 25.56 32.31
C MET A 617 1.72 26.41 33.01
N GLY A 618 2.98 26.04 32.85
CA GLY A 618 4.10 26.80 33.40
C GLY A 618 4.41 28.05 32.58
N PRO A 619 5.23 28.98 33.12
CA PRO A 619 5.66 30.18 32.39
C PRO A 619 6.44 29.81 31.14
N ASN A 620 6.30 30.59 30.07
CA ASN A 620 6.96 30.35 28.78
C ASN A 620 8.46 30.73 28.78
N GLU A 621 9.19 30.21 29.74
CA GLU A 621 10.60 30.51 30.03
C GLU A 621 11.34 29.21 30.34
N GLU A 622 12.66 29.24 30.21
CA GLU A 622 13.53 28.12 30.60
C GLU A 622 13.60 28.04 32.12
N LEU A 623 13.50 26.83 32.65
CA LEU A 623 13.62 26.58 34.09
C LEU A 623 15.07 26.71 34.53
N GLU A 624 15.27 27.08 35.80
CA GLU A 624 16.61 27.15 36.38
C GLU A 624 17.27 25.76 36.39
N LYS A 625 18.56 25.68 36.08
CA LYS A 625 19.30 24.41 36.12
C LYS A 625 19.26 23.83 37.55
N GLY A 626 18.92 22.54 37.65
CA GLY A 626 18.74 21.87 38.94
C GLY A 626 17.35 22.02 39.55
N THR A 627 16.37 22.60 38.82
CA THR A 627 14.94 22.51 39.18
C THR A 627 14.56 21.04 39.37
N THR A 628 13.84 20.72 40.45
CA THR A 628 13.40 19.36 40.77
C THR A 628 11.95 19.12 40.36
N TYR A 629 11.52 17.85 40.31
CA TYR A 629 10.13 17.51 39.99
C TYR A 629 9.13 18.15 40.96
N GLU A 630 9.50 18.24 42.24
CA GLU A 630 8.69 18.83 43.31
C GLU A 630 8.49 20.35 43.14
N ASP A 631 9.42 21.03 42.47
CA ASP A 631 9.36 22.47 42.20
C ASP A 631 8.36 22.82 41.08
N LEU A 632 8.00 21.85 40.23
CA LEU A 632 7.03 22.05 39.16
C LEU A 632 5.64 22.30 39.75
N ILE A 633 5.00 23.42 39.42
CA ILE A 633 3.62 23.73 39.87
C ILE A 633 2.58 23.33 38.81
N ALA A 634 2.95 23.46 37.53
CA ALA A 634 2.07 23.18 36.41
C ALA A 634 1.91 21.67 36.20
N ILE A 635 0.67 21.18 36.20
CA ILE A 635 0.40 19.76 35.91
C ILE A 635 0.84 19.37 34.49
N ASN A 636 0.86 20.33 33.55
CA ASN A 636 1.32 20.09 32.18
C ASN A 636 2.82 19.81 32.10
N ASP A 637 3.63 20.43 32.95
CA ASP A 637 5.07 20.17 33.02
C ASP A 637 5.31 18.81 33.71
N ARG A 638 4.63 18.54 34.84
CA ARG A 638 4.74 17.25 35.57
C ARG A 638 4.35 16.05 34.70
N THR A 639 3.26 16.17 33.94
CA THR A 639 2.78 15.08 33.09
C THR A 639 3.79 14.74 31.98
N VAL A 640 4.52 15.72 31.45
CA VAL A 640 5.60 15.45 30.50
C VAL A 640 6.72 14.67 31.17
N VAL A 641 7.19 15.11 32.34
CA VAL A 641 8.25 14.41 33.09
C VAL A 641 7.82 12.97 33.41
N ASP A 642 6.60 12.79 33.87
CA ASP A 642 6.06 11.46 34.22
C ASP A 642 6.02 10.53 33.00
N ILE A 643 5.58 11.00 31.83
CA ILE A 643 5.46 10.17 30.61
C ILE A 643 6.83 9.91 29.99
N ASN A 644 7.68 10.93 29.86
CA ASN A 644 8.99 10.83 29.20
C ASN A 644 9.98 9.99 30.00
N ASN A 645 9.92 10.01 31.34
CA ASN A 645 10.81 9.25 32.21
C ASN A 645 10.24 7.86 32.60
N ALA A 646 9.03 7.51 32.17
CA ALA A 646 8.43 6.19 32.42
C ALA A 646 9.12 5.01 31.69
N PRO A 647 9.75 5.16 30.51
CA PRO A 647 10.56 4.12 29.88
C PRO A 647 11.74 3.67 30.74
N SER A 648 12.08 2.38 30.70
CA SER A 648 13.21 1.84 31.49
C SER A 648 14.58 2.08 30.86
N GLY A 649 14.63 2.58 29.61
CA GLY A 649 15.84 2.85 28.84
C GLY A 649 15.59 2.89 27.33
N PRO A 650 16.64 3.06 26.51
CA PRO A 650 16.52 3.21 25.05
C PRO A 650 15.85 2.02 24.33
N GLY A 651 16.03 0.80 24.85
CA GLY A 651 15.41 -0.41 24.32
C GLY A 651 13.94 -0.63 24.74
N ASP A 652 13.29 0.32 25.43
CA ASP A 652 11.87 0.21 25.77
C ASP A 652 11.00 0.33 24.50
N SER A 653 10.09 -0.62 24.30
CA SER A 653 9.17 -0.65 23.14
C SER A 653 8.40 0.65 22.91
N ARG A 654 8.11 1.43 23.98
CA ARG A 654 7.43 2.73 23.88
C ARG A 654 8.32 3.77 23.22
N VAL A 655 9.62 3.79 23.56
CA VAL A 655 10.60 4.69 22.95
C VAL A 655 10.77 4.31 21.49
N HIS A 656 11.02 3.03 21.20
CA HIS A 656 11.16 2.54 19.82
C HIS A 656 9.94 2.93 18.96
N LYS A 657 8.73 2.67 19.43
CA LYS A 657 7.50 3.04 18.70
C LYS A 657 7.37 4.55 18.50
N ALA A 658 7.72 5.34 19.51
CA ALA A 658 7.66 6.80 19.41
C ALA A 658 8.68 7.37 18.40
N LEU A 659 9.85 6.75 18.32
CA LEU A 659 10.88 7.07 17.31
C LEU A 659 10.41 6.72 15.90
N VAL A 660 9.81 5.54 15.71
CA VAL A 660 9.21 5.12 14.43
C VAL A 660 8.13 6.11 13.99
N ASP A 661 7.19 6.45 14.88
CA ASP A 661 6.14 7.43 14.61
C ASP A 661 6.72 8.81 14.29
N GLY A 662 7.82 9.19 14.95
CA GLY A 662 8.47 10.47 14.75
C GLY A 662 9.21 10.63 13.43
N ALA A 663 9.59 9.52 12.80
CA ALA A 663 10.40 9.50 11.59
C ALA A 663 9.59 9.20 10.31
N ASN A 664 8.34 8.77 10.45
CA ASN A 664 7.55 8.23 9.34
C ASN A 664 6.15 8.84 9.27
N SER A 665 5.51 8.69 8.10
CA SER A 665 4.14 9.17 7.88
C SER A 665 3.11 8.39 8.70
N PRO A 666 2.11 9.05 9.33
CA PRO A 666 1.12 8.36 10.15
C PRO A 666 0.35 7.26 9.43
N TYR A 667 -0.04 7.46 8.17
CA TYR A 667 -0.77 6.45 7.39
C TYR A 667 0.02 5.15 7.14
N VAL A 668 1.33 5.16 7.38
CA VAL A 668 2.21 3.99 7.36
C VAL A 668 2.28 3.38 8.76
N THR A 669 2.64 4.17 9.77
CA THR A 669 2.92 3.64 11.12
C THR A 669 1.68 3.29 11.94
N MET A 670 0.50 3.77 11.56
CA MET A 670 -0.78 3.45 12.21
C MET A 670 -1.47 2.20 11.65
N ALA A 671 -0.82 1.46 10.74
CA ALA A 671 -1.35 0.20 10.21
C ALA A 671 -1.65 -0.84 11.31
N ASP A 672 -0.88 -0.82 12.40
CA ASP A 672 -1.11 -1.65 13.60
C ASP A 672 -2.48 -1.36 14.26
N GLY A 673 -3.01 -0.15 14.09
CA GLY A 673 -4.37 0.25 14.51
C GLY A 673 -5.49 -0.58 13.86
N LEU A 674 -5.21 -1.26 12.75
CA LEU A 674 -6.14 -2.20 12.10
C LEU A 674 -6.10 -3.62 12.71
N GLY A 675 -5.20 -3.86 13.68
CA GLY A 675 -5.02 -5.14 14.36
C GLY A 675 -4.19 -6.16 13.56
N SER A 676 -3.93 -7.30 14.19
CA SER A 676 -2.94 -8.29 13.70
C SER A 676 -3.34 -9.03 12.42
N ALA A 677 -4.58 -8.88 11.96
CA ALA A 677 -5.08 -9.50 10.71
C ALA A 677 -5.10 -8.51 9.55
N LEU A 678 -5.71 -7.33 9.74
CA LEU A 678 -5.87 -6.34 8.66
C LEU A 678 -4.66 -5.43 8.51
N GLY A 679 -3.93 -5.12 9.59
CA GLY A 679 -2.74 -4.26 9.55
C GLY A 679 -1.69 -4.76 8.57
N PRO A 680 -1.21 -6.01 8.67
CA PRO A 680 -0.26 -6.57 7.72
C PRO A 680 -0.76 -6.59 6.27
N LEU A 681 -2.06 -6.86 6.06
CA LEU A 681 -2.66 -6.87 4.72
C LEU A 681 -2.74 -5.45 4.13
N TYR A 682 -3.04 -4.44 4.94
CA TYR A 682 -3.01 -3.03 4.55
C TYR A 682 -1.60 -2.57 4.20
N SER A 683 -0.61 -2.84 5.06
CA SER A 683 0.79 -2.49 4.78
C SER A 683 1.29 -3.16 3.51
N GLN A 684 0.95 -4.45 3.32
CA GLN A 684 1.28 -5.15 2.07
C GLN A 684 0.58 -4.50 0.86
N ALA A 685 -0.68 -4.11 0.98
CA ALA A 685 -1.42 -3.45 -0.11
C ALA A 685 -0.79 -2.11 -0.51
N MET A 686 -0.42 -1.28 0.48
CA MET A 686 0.28 -0.01 0.26
C MET A 686 1.61 -0.26 -0.44
N LYS A 687 2.44 -1.18 0.08
CA LYS A 687 3.76 -1.50 -0.47
C LYS A 687 3.72 -2.05 -1.90
N ASN A 688 2.65 -2.78 -2.22
CA ASN A 688 2.42 -3.31 -3.56
C ASN A 688 1.81 -2.29 -4.55
N GLY A 689 1.48 -1.06 -4.10
CA GLY A 689 0.81 -0.06 -4.94
C GLY A 689 -0.63 -0.42 -5.30
N GLU A 690 -1.30 -1.22 -4.46
CA GLU A 690 -2.69 -1.66 -4.67
C GLU A 690 -3.73 -0.66 -4.13
N LEU A 691 -3.29 0.34 -3.36
CA LEU A 691 -4.13 1.37 -2.75
C LEU A 691 -3.79 2.80 -3.25
N PRO A 692 -3.66 3.04 -4.57
CA PRO A 692 -3.13 4.29 -5.07
C PRO A 692 -4.01 5.52 -4.76
N ARG A 693 -5.34 5.38 -4.66
CA ARG A 693 -6.22 6.50 -4.28
C ARG A 693 -6.10 6.82 -2.80
N THR A 694 -6.13 5.78 -1.97
CA THR A 694 -6.01 5.90 -0.52
C THR A 694 -4.67 6.54 -0.16
N GLU A 695 -3.58 6.07 -0.76
CA GLU A 695 -2.25 6.65 -0.61
C GLU A 695 -2.20 8.10 -1.07
N ALA A 696 -2.70 8.43 -2.27
CA ALA A 696 -2.68 9.79 -2.79
C ALA A 696 -3.44 10.79 -1.88
N LEU A 697 -4.56 10.37 -1.27
CA LEU A 697 -5.24 11.24 -0.30
C LEU A 697 -4.38 11.42 0.96
N LEU A 698 -3.97 10.32 1.59
CA LEU A 698 -3.31 10.35 2.90
C LEU A 698 -1.91 10.98 2.86
N SER A 699 -1.16 10.81 1.77
CA SER A 699 0.20 11.34 1.64
C SER A 699 0.25 12.79 1.12
N ALA A 700 -0.77 13.21 0.35
CA ALA A 700 -0.68 14.43 -0.44
C ALA A 700 -1.91 15.34 -0.47
N ARG A 701 -3.14 14.89 -0.20
CA ARG A 701 -4.35 15.74 -0.42
C ARG A 701 -5.21 16.01 0.80
N ILE A 702 -5.14 15.21 1.85
CA ILE A 702 -5.88 15.52 3.09
C ILE A 702 -5.37 16.82 3.70
N GLU A 703 -4.05 17.01 3.73
CA GLU A 703 -3.39 18.07 4.50
C GLU A 703 -2.76 19.16 3.65
N LYS A 704 -2.52 18.88 2.37
CA LYS A 704 -1.87 19.81 1.43
C LYS A 704 -2.84 20.20 0.31
N THR A 705 -2.54 21.32 -0.33
CA THR A 705 -3.28 21.82 -1.49
C THR A 705 -2.38 21.79 -2.72
N PRO A 706 -2.93 21.87 -3.96
CA PRO A 706 -2.10 21.93 -5.16
C PRO A 706 -1.17 23.15 -5.20
N GLU A 707 -1.58 24.26 -4.58
CA GLU A 707 -0.87 25.54 -4.63
C GLU A 707 0.04 25.78 -3.42
N SER A 708 -0.05 24.94 -2.38
CA SER A 708 0.74 25.11 -1.16
C SER A 708 0.95 23.82 -0.38
N SER A 709 2.21 23.57 -0.02
CA SER A 709 2.59 22.57 0.99
C SER A 709 2.70 23.16 2.40
N ALA A 710 2.26 24.41 2.61
CA ALA A 710 2.44 25.10 3.88
C ALA A 710 1.43 24.61 4.93
N ASP A 711 1.94 24.15 6.06
CA ASP A 711 1.14 23.63 7.15
C ASP A 711 0.28 24.71 7.81
N TRP A 712 -1.00 24.39 8.04
CA TRP A 712 -1.99 25.35 8.52
C TRP A 712 -1.74 25.76 9.98
N TYR A 713 -1.12 24.89 10.78
CA TYR A 713 -0.82 25.15 12.17
C TYR A 713 0.37 26.11 12.40
N GLN A 714 1.18 26.40 11.37
CA GLN A 714 2.42 27.16 11.57
C GLN A 714 2.16 28.62 12.01
N LEU A 715 1.06 29.22 11.55
CA LEU A 715 0.69 30.58 11.96
C LEU A 715 0.36 30.64 13.46
N ALA A 716 -0.39 29.66 13.97
CA ALA A 716 -0.66 29.54 15.40
C ALA A 716 0.62 29.27 16.21
N LYS A 717 1.53 28.40 15.70
CA LYS A 717 2.84 28.17 16.34
C LYS A 717 3.62 29.47 16.50
N ASN A 718 3.70 30.27 15.45
CA ASN A 718 4.41 31.54 15.46
C ASN A 718 3.71 32.55 16.40
N ALA A 719 2.38 32.60 16.41
CA ALA A 719 1.61 33.50 17.26
C ALA A 719 1.77 33.20 18.77
N TYR A 720 1.74 31.92 19.15
CA TYR A 720 1.84 31.52 20.56
C TYR A 720 3.28 31.38 21.05
N SER A 721 4.19 30.89 20.19
CA SER A 721 5.62 30.74 20.47
C SER A 721 5.94 30.11 21.85
N TYR A 722 5.13 29.13 22.27
CA TYR A 722 5.35 28.41 23.53
C TYR A 722 6.57 27.49 23.40
N LYS A 723 7.56 27.57 24.30
CA LYS A 723 8.81 26.81 24.24
C LYS A 723 8.56 25.33 24.53
N ARG A 724 9.20 24.46 23.74
CA ARG A 724 9.10 22.99 23.84
C ARG A 724 9.57 22.45 25.19
N PRO A 725 9.13 21.26 25.61
CA PRO A 725 9.50 20.68 26.90
C PRO A 725 11.02 20.59 27.09
N PHE A 726 11.75 20.07 26.10
CA PHE A 726 13.21 19.96 26.19
C PHE A 726 13.94 21.30 26.25
N VAL A 727 13.36 22.36 25.70
CA VAL A 727 13.90 23.72 25.83
C VAL A 727 13.64 24.26 27.24
N ARG A 728 12.43 24.09 27.77
CA ARG A 728 12.07 24.62 29.09
C ARG A 728 12.70 23.86 30.24
N MET A 729 12.65 22.53 30.21
CA MET A 729 12.99 21.68 31.35
C MET A 729 14.42 21.11 31.30
N GLY A 730 15.04 21.09 30.11
CA GLY A 730 16.39 20.54 29.90
C GLY A 730 16.48 19.03 30.11
N PHE A 731 17.55 18.43 29.58
CA PHE A 731 17.80 17.00 29.73
C PHE A 731 18.43 16.65 31.08
N THR A 732 18.16 15.45 31.60
CA THR A 732 18.73 14.93 32.86
C THR A 732 20.26 15.05 32.91
N GLY A 733 20.94 14.77 31.80
CA GLY A 733 22.40 14.93 31.64
C GLY A 733 22.92 16.36 31.84
N ASP A 734 22.07 17.37 31.64
CA ASP A 734 22.37 18.79 31.80
C ASP A 734 21.78 19.39 33.10
N GLN A 735 21.48 18.54 34.08
CA GLN A 735 20.78 18.89 35.32
C GLN A 735 19.32 19.35 35.10
N GLY A 736 18.69 18.85 34.04
CA GLY A 736 17.27 19.02 33.74
C GLY A 736 16.40 17.86 34.24
N LEU A 737 15.17 17.78 33.73
CA LEU A 737 14.13 16.89 34.26
C LEU A 737 13.72 15.74 33.34
N ILE A 738 14.03 15.84 32.05
CA ILE A 738 13.54 14.89 31.02
C ILE A 738 14.68 14.08 30.41
N GLU A 739 14.39 12.85 30.01
CA GLU A 739 15.32 12.00 29.27
C GLU A 739 15.40 12.39 27.78
N GLN A 740 16.62 12.29 27.25
CA GLN A 740 16.88 12.44 25.82
C GLN A 740 16.81 11.08 25.14
N TRP A 741 15.79 10.88 24.31
CA TRP A 741 15.69 9.69 23.45
C TRP A 741 16.20 10.04 22.05
N ASP A 742 17.05 9.22 21.46
CA ASP A 742 17.69 9.51 20.17
C ASP A 742 16.65 9.59 19.03
N SER A 743 16.29 10.80 18.60
CA SER A 743 15.25 11.05 17.60
C SER A 743 15.84 11.32 16.23
N PRO A 744 15.35 10.67 15.16
CA PRO A 744 15.70 11.03 13.78
C PRO A 744 15.48 12.53 13.54
N GLY A 745 16.53 13.22 13.05
CA GLY A 745 16.55 14.67 12.84
C GLY A 745 17.04 15.53 14.02
N GLY A 746 17.18 14.95 15.22
CA GLY A 746 17.74 15.60 16.41
C GLY A 746 16.86 16.68 17.06
N TYR A 747 17.23 17.09 18.28
CA TYR A 747 16.51 18.13 19.05
C TYR A 747 16.88 19.57 18.63
N ASP A 748 18.12 19.77 18.17
CA ASP A 748 18.67 21.10 17.90
C ASP A 748 17.91 21.87 16.81
N GLY A 749 17.43 21.17 15.77
CA GLY A 749 16.69 21.78 14.66
C GLY A 749 15.31 22.32 15.04
N LEU A 750 14.77 21.92 16.20
CA LEU A 750 13.41 22.26 16.65
C LEU A 750 13.37 23.18 17.87
N ALA A 751 14.52 23.53 18.45
CA ALA A 751 14.61 24.38 19.65
C ALA A 751 14.03 25.80 19.44
N GLY A 752 14.12 26.31 18.21
CA GLY A 752 13.59 27.63 17.84
C GLY A 752 12.13 27.64 17.39
N ASP A 753 11.49 26.48 17.22
CA ASP A 753 10.11 26.37 16.74
C ASP A 753 9.11 26.20 17.91
N GLY A 754 7.94 26.84 17.78
CA GLY A 754 6.89 26.83 18.80
C GLY A 754 6.33 25.44 19.05
N SER A 755 6.04 25.12 20.32
CA SER A 755 5.50 23.84 20.77
C SER A 755 4.01 23.71 20.46
N PHE A 756 3.21 24.75 20.75
CA PHE A 756 1.76 24.72 20.60
C PHE A 756 1.27 25.33 19.27
N PRO A 757 0.34 24.68 18.53
CA PRO A 757 -0.07 23.28 18.69
C PRO A 757 0.99 22.32 18.14
N SER A 758 0.86 21.02 18.42
CA SER A 758 1.73 20.01 17.82
C SER A 758 1.38 19.76 16.35
N GLY A 759 2.32 20.04 15.44
CA GLY A 759 2.18 19.78 14.01
C GLY A 759 2.11 18.28 13.69
N HIS A 760 3.07 17.50 14.21
CA HIS A 760 3.05 16.03 14.12
C HIS A 760 1.74 15.42 14.60
N THR A 761 1.19 15.92 15.71
CA THR A 761 -0.10 15.44 16.19
C THR A 761 -1.24 15.82 15.25
N SER A 762 -1.21 17.02 14.68
CA SER A 762 -2.19 17.44 13.67
C SER A 762 -2.19 16.49 12.47
N HIS A 763 -1.02 16.10 11.98
CA HIS A 763 -0.85 15.09 10.93
C HIS A 763 -1.40 13.72 11.33
N GLY A 764 -1.00 13.23 12.51
CA GLY A 764 -1.46 11.95 13.05
C GLY A 764 -2.99 11.88 13.17
N TYR A 765 -3.63 12.91 13.70
CA TYR A 765 -5.08 12.96 13.82
C TYR A 765 -5.79 13.20 12.48
N ALA A 766 -5.29 14.05 11.58
CA ALA A 766 -5.92 14.28 10.27
C ALA A 766 -5.98 12.99 9.45
N GLN A 767 -4.86 12.28 9.35
CA GLN A 767 -4.77 11.01 8.63
C GLN A 767 -5.50 9.88 9.37
N GLY A 768 -5.35 9.79 10.70
CA GLY A 768 -6.03 8.78 11.51
C GLY A 768 -7.56 8.92 11.51
N ILE A 769 -8.08 10.14 11.62
CA ILE A 769 -9.52 10.41 11.49
C ILE A 769 -9.99 10.08 10.08
N THR A 770 -9.25 10.47 9.04
CA THR A 770 -9.59 10.11 7.67
C THR A 770 -9.65 8.60 7.51
N LEU A 771 -8.64 7.85 7.95
CA LEU A 771 -8.64 6.39 7.89
C LEU A 771 -9.83 5.78 8.68
N ALA A 772 -10.17 6.32 9.87
CA ALA A 772 -11.34 5.90 10.64
C ALA A 772 -12.66 6.18 9.92
N THR A 773 -12.75 7.27 9.14
CA THR A 773 -13.92 7.52 8.27
C THR A 773 -13.97 6.60 7.06
N LEU A 774 -12.84 6.14 6.53
CA LEU A 774 -12.80 5.18 5.42
C LEU A 774 -13.13 3.75 5.92
N LEU A 775 -12.71 3.39 7.13
CA LEU A 775 -12.92 2.07 7.76
C LEU A 775 -13.70 2.20 9.10
N PRO A 776 -14.99 2.59 9.07
CA PRO A 776 -15.75 2.89 10.29
C PRO A 776 -15.93 1.67 11.22
N GLU A 777 -15.78 0.45 10.72
CA GLU A 777 -15.84 -0.80 11.51
C GLU A 777 -14.70 -0.91 12.53
N LEU A 778 -13.60 -0.19 12.30
CA LEU A 778 -12.39 -0.17 13.15
C LEU A 778 -12.12 1.22 13.75
N ALA A 779 -13.06 2.16 13.60
CA ALA A 779 -12.88 3.55 14.00
C ALA A 779 -12.37 3.72 15.45
N PRO A 780 -12.89 3.01 16.47
CA PRO A 780 -12.37 3.15 17.84
C PRO A 780 -10.89 2.80 17.97
N GLN A 781 -10.47 1.71 17.33
CA GLN A 781 -9.08 1.25 17.35
C GLN A 781 -8.15 2.22 16.60
N ILE A 782 -8.56 2.67 15.41
CA ILE A 782 -7.79 3.62 14.61
C ILE A 782 -7.64 4.95 15.37
N LEU A 783 -8.72 5.45 15.98
CA LEU A 783 -8.70 6.71 16.73
C LEU A 783 -7.87 6.58 18.02
N ALA A 784 -7.93 5.44 18.72
CA ALA A 784 -7.03 5.17 19.84
C ALA A 784 -5.56 5.17 19.41
N ARG A 785 -5.24 4.56 18.27
CA ARG A 785 -3.87 4.58 17.71
C ARG A 785 -3.42 5.97 17.27
N ALA A 786 -4.31 6.76 16.66
CA ALA A 786 -4.05 8.17 16.34
C ALA A 786 -3.78 9.01 17.61
N SER A 787 -4.48 8.73 18.70
CA SER A 787 -4.20 9.35 19.99
C SER A 787 -2.84 8.95 20.56
N GLU A 788 -2.42 7.69 20.37
CA GLU A 788 -1.08 7.21 20.75
C GLU A 788 0.02 7.89 19.93
N TYR A 789 -0.20 8.10 18.62
CA TYR A 789 0.75 8.81 17.77
C TYR A 789 1.07 10.22 18.32
N GLY A 790 0.05 10.93 18.81
CA GLY A 790 0.24 12.19 19.54
C GLY A 790 0.96 12.01 20.88
N ASP A 791 0.53 11.04 21.68
CA ASP A 791 1.11 10.71 22.99
C ASP A 791 2.62 10.39 22.91
N ASN A 792 3.03 9.72 21.84
CA ASN A 792 4.42 9.39 21.52
C ASN A 792 5.30 10.64 21.37
N ARG A 793 4.73 11.81 21.06
CA ARG A 793 5.49 13.08 21.03
C ARG A 793 5.79 13.63 22.42
N ILE A 794 5.07 13.16 23.45
CA ILE A 794 5.38 13.41 24.87
C ILE A 794 6.44 12.43 25.36
N VAL A 795 6.36 11.15 24.95
CA VAL A 795 7.41 10.15 25.24
C VAL A 795 8.79 10.67 24.83
N LEU A 796 8.89 11.33 23.68
CA LEU A 796 10.13 11.95 23.18
C LEU A 796 10.39 13.38 23.68
N ALA A 797 9.55 13.91 24.59
CA ALA A 797 9.62 15.25 25.15
C ALA A 797 9.63 16.42 24.13
N PHE A 798 9.06 16.22 22.94
CA PHE A 798 8.91 17.28 21.93
C PHE A 798 7.72 18.19 22.19
N HIS A 799 6.69 17.68 22.85
CA HIS A 799 5.39 18.32 23.01
C HIS A 799 4.78 18.04 24.39
N TYR A 800 3.98 19.00 24.84
CA TYR A 800 3.14 18.88 26.03
C TYR A 800 1.78 18.26 25.67
N PRO A 801 1.07 17.66 26.65
CA PRO A 801 -0.31 17.23 26.48
C PRO A 801 -1.25 18.31 25.90
N THR A 802 -1.12 19.58 26.31
CA THR A 802 -1.89 20.69 25.71
C THR A 802 -1.63 20.85 24.21
N ASP A 803 -0.41 20.60 23.75
CA ASP A 803 -0.08 20.67 22.32
C ASP A 803 -0.69 19.52 21.54
N ILE A 804 -0.78 18.35 22.18
CA ILE A 804 -1.45 17.17 21.61
C ILE A 804 -2.95 17.44 21.46
N MET A 805 -3.57 18.01 22.50
CA MET A 805 -4.98 18.42 22.47
C MET A 805 -5.24 19.45 21.37
N GLY A 806 -4.39 20.47 21.24
CA GLY A 806 -4.48 21.47 20.16
C GLY A 806 -4.26 20.86 18.77
N GLY A 807 -3.28 19.97 18.62
CA GLY A 807 -3.02 19.26 17.37
C GLY A 807 -4.20 18.38 16.94
N ARG A 808 -4.85 17.69 17.89
CA ARG A 808 -6.09 16.94 17.64
C ARG A 808 -7.20 17.82 17.10
N VAL A 809 -7.40 19.01 17.66
CA VAL A 809 -8.42 19.98 17.20
C VAL A 809 -8.15 20.39 15.76
N VAL A 810 -6.89 20.71 15.42
CA VAL A 810 -6.50 21.05 14.04
C VAL A 810 -6.73 19.86 13.10
N GLY A 811 -6.25 18.66 13.46
CA GLY A 811 -6.41 17.46 12.63
C GLY A 811 -7.87 17.07 12.38
N ALA A 812 -8.73 17.18 13.41
CA ALA A 812 -10.17 16.95 13.27
C ALA A 812 -10.83 17.97 12.33
N LYS A 813 -10.44 19.25 12.44
CA LYS A 813 -10.93 20.30 11.54
C LYS A 813 -10.49 20.07 10.09
N THR A 814 -9.24 19.68 9.87
CA THR A 814 -8.72 19.34 8.53
C THR A 814 -9.53 18.22 7.89
N ALA A 815 -9.71 17.09 8.59
CA ALA A 815 -10.51 15.98 8.07
C ALA A 815 -11.98 16.38 7.83
N GLN A 816 -12.56 17.21 8.70
CA GLN A 816 -13.93 17.69 8.54
C GLN A 816 -14.11 18.55 7.29
N LEU A 817 -13.20 19.47 6.99
CA LEU A 817 -13.30 20.31 5.79
C LEU A 817 -13.35 19.48 4.51
N ARG A 818 -12.51 18.43 4.42
CA ARG A 818 -12.50 17.48 3.30
C ARG A 818 -13.82 16.72 3.17
N TRP A 819 -14.40 16.30 4.28
CA TRP A 819 -15.70 15.63 4.28
C TRP A 819 -16.89 16.56 4.03
N SER A 820 -16.80 17.85 4.36
CA SER A 820 -17.88 18.81 4.13
C SER A 820 -17.97 19.30 2.69
N ASP A 821 -16.84 19.31 1.98
CA ASP A 821 -16.77 19.63 0.57
C ASP A 821 -17.39 18.51 -0.29
N PRO A 822 -18.51 18.75 -1.01
CA PRO A 822 -19.16 17.72 -1.80
C PRO A 822 -18.30 17.15 -2.93
N GLU A 823 -17.40 17.95 -3.52
CA GLU A 823 -16.55 17.52 -4.62
C GLU A 823 -15.37 16.70 -4.09
N PHE A 824 -14.68 17.19 -3.06
CA PHE A 824 -13.60 16.42 -2.43
C PHE A 824 -14.11 15.12 -1.78
N ARG A 825 -15.33 15.14 -1.21
CA ARG A 825 -16.00 13.94 -0.69
C ARG A 825 -16.15 12.84 -1.73
N THR A 826 -16.23 13.18 -3.01
CA THR A 826 -16.25 12.17 -4.09
C THR A 826 -14.93 11.40 -4.14
N LEU A 827 -13.79 12.07 -3.94
CA LEU A 827 -12.48 11.41 -3.86
C LEU A 827 -12.39 10.51 -2.63
N LEU A 828 -12.87 10.98 -1.47
CA LEU A 828 -12.93 10.18 -0.24
C LEU A 828 -13.79 8.92 -0.41
N GLY A 829 -14.93 9.04 -1.11
CA GLY A 829 -15.77 7.88 -1.46
C GLY A 829 -15.04 6.88 -2.37
N GLN A 830 -14.33 7.37 -3.38
CA GLN A 830 -13.54 6.53 -4.30
C GLN A 830 -12.37 5.83 -3.60
N ALA A 831 -11.71 6.49 -2.64
CA ALA A 831 -10.65 5.90 -1.82
C ALA A 831 -11.22 4.87 -0.83
N ARG A 832 -12.40 5.15 -0.23
CA ARG A 832 -13.09 4.18 0.63
C ARG A 832 -13.43 2.90 -0.13
N ASP A 833 -14.03 3.02 -1.31
CA ASP A 833 -14.42 1.87 -2.13
C ASP A 833 -13.20 1.03 -2.55
N GLU A 834 -12.09 1.69 -2.91
CA GLU A 834 -10.79 1.03 -3.16
C GLU A 834 -10.31 0.27 -1.93
N LEU A 835 -10.20 0.95 -0.79
CA LEU A 835 -9.68 0.38 0.45
C LEU A 835 -10.51 -0.83 0.92
N GLU A 836 -11.84 -0.72 0.88
CA GLU A 836 -12.74 -1.82 1.25
C GLU A 836 -12.63 -3.00 0.29
N SER A 837 -12.57 -2.73 -1.02
CA SER A 837 -12.47 -3.76 -2.05
C SER A 837 -11.16 -4.53 -1.91
N VAL A 838 -10.03 -3.83 -1.85
CA VAL A 838 -8.69 -4.42 -1.77
C VAL A 838 -8.53 -5.19 -0.46
N LEU A 839 -8.89 -4.62 0.69
CA LEU A 839 -8.76 -5.34 1.97
C LEU A 839 -9.69 -6.55 2.04
N THR A 840 -10.92 -6.47 1.50
CA THR A 840 -11.82 -7.63 1.46
C THR A 840 -11.28 -8.74 0.57
N GLN A 841 -10.72 -8.37 -0.58
CA GLN A 841 -10.00 -9.29 -1.45
C GLN A 841 -8.83 -9.95 -0.71
N LYS A 842 -7.99 -9.16 -0.05
CA LYS A 842 -6.83 -9.67 0.69
C LYS A 842 -7.23 -10.59 1.85
N CYS A 843 -8.33 -10.29 2.53
CA CYS A 843 -8.91 -11.16 3.54
C CYS A 843 -9.40 -12.49 2.97
N ARG A 844 -9.91 -12.49 1.73
CA ARG A 844 -10.33 -13.72 1.04
C ARG A 844 -9.12 -14.56 0.62
N GLU A 845 -8.09 -13.95 0.08
CA GLU A 845 -6.83 -14.58 -0.34
C GLU A 845 -6.06 -15.20 0.84
N SER A 846 -5.98 -14.49 1.98
CA SER A 846 -5.41 -15.02 3.23
C SER A 846 -6.33 -16.03 3.96
N GLY A 847 -7.54 -16.28 3.43
CA GLY A 847 -8.59 -17.11 4.04
C GLY A 847 -9.06 -16.62 5.42
N ALA A 848 -8.89 -15.34 5.73
CA ALA A 848 -9.47 -14.67 6.89
C ALA A 848 -10.98 -14.37 6.71
N GLY A 849 -11.50 -14.48 5.48
CA GLY A 849 -12.92 -14.41 5.16
C GLY A 849 -13.26 -13.35 4.12
N GLY A 850 -14.53 -13.34 3.67
CA GLY A 850 -14.99 -12.43 2.62
C GLY A 850 -15.56 -11.09 3.08
N THR A 851 -15.36 -10.69 4.35
CA THR A 851 -15.74 -9.37 4.86
C THR A 851 -14.67 -8.83 5.81
N LEU A 852 -14.52 -7.50 5.87
CA LEU A 852 -13.58 -6.85 6.79
C LEU A 852 -13.85 -7.21 8.25
N THR A 853 -15.11 -7.22 8.70
CA THR A 853 -15.46 -7.58 10.08
C THR A 853 -15.03 -8.99 10.44
N ARG A 854 -15.21 -9.96 9.54
CA ARG A 854 -14.78 -11.35 9.80
C ARG A 854 -13.27 -11.45 9.84
N CYS A 855 -12.60 -10.74 8.94
CA CYS A 855 -11.15 -10.69 8.84
C CYS A 855 -10.51 -10.07 10.09
N ALA A 856 -10.99 -8.89 10.51
CA ALA A 856 -10.60 -8.23 11.75
C ALA A 856 -10.78 -9.16 12.96
N GLY A 857 -11.93 -9.87 13.03
CA GLY A 857 -12.21 -10.81 14.11
C GLY A 857 -11.41 -12.12 14.06
N SER A 858 -10.61 -12.36 13.03
CA SER A 858 -9.73 -13.53 12.94
C SER A 858 -8.34 -13.31 13.58
N GLY A 859 -8.01 -12.06 13.92
CA GLY A 859 -6.80 -11.67 14.63
C GLY A 859 -7.09 -10.96 15.94
N THR A 860 -6.05 -10.39 16.54
CA THR A 860 -6.15 -9.56 17.74
C THR A 860 -6.34 -8.10 17.32
N PRO A 861 -7.38 -7.40 17.81
CA PRO A 861 -7.53 -5.97 17.55
C PRO A 861 -6.38 -5.20 18.23
N TYR A 862 -6.05 -4.01 17.71
CA TYR A 862 -5.07 -3.12 18.35
C TYR A 862 -5.37 -2.91 19.85
N LEU A 863 -6.63 -2.61 20.16
CA LEU A 863 -7.20 -2.63 21.50
C LEU A 863 -8.64 -3.18 21.45
N PRO A 864 -9.12 -3.86 22.50
CA PRO A 864 -10.55 -4.12 22.66
C PRO A 864 -11.35 -2.81 22.57
N THR A 865 -12.52 -2.81 21.93
CA THR A 865 -13.28 -1.58 21.66
C THR A 865 -13.55 -0.75 22.91
N ALA A 866 -13.88 -1.37 24.04
CA ALA A 866 -14.12 -0.64 25.30
C ALA A 866 -12.86 0.07 25.82
N GLU A 867 -11.69 -0.54 25.65
CA GLU A 867 -10.41 0.04 26.04
C GLU A 867 -9.96 1.13 25.07
N ALA A 868 -10.16 0.92 23.77
CA ALA A 868 -9.89 1.93 22.74
C ALA A 868 -10.68 3.23 23.01
N LEU A 869 -11.98 3.11 23.32
CA LEU A 869 -12.83 4.25 23.72
C LEU A 869 -12.32 4.94 24.98
N LYS A 870 -11.95 4.16 26.00
CA LYS A 870 -11.44 4.70 27.27
C LYS A 870 -10.13 5.46 27.08
N VAL A 871 -9.17 4.88 26.36
CA VAL A 871 -7.85 5.49 26.12
C VAL A 871 -7.98 6.75 25.28
N TYR A 872 -8.81 6.73 24.23
CA TYR A 872 -9.08 7.91 23.42
C TYR A 872 -9.65 9.04 24.28
N GLN A 873 -10.69 8.77 25.06
CA GLN A 873 -11.31 9.76 25.94
C GLN A 873 -10.36 10.28 27.02
N GLN A 874 -9.52 9.42 27.60
CA GLN A 874 -8.48 9.81 28.55
C GLN A 874 -7.50 10.81 27.92
N ARG A 875 -7.03 10.55 26.70
CA ARG A 875 -6.08 11.41 25.98
C ARG A 875 -6.72 12.66 25.37
N MET A 876 -8.04 12.77 25.34
CA MET A 876 -8.70 14.04 24.99
C MET A 876 -8.41 15.14 26.02
N THR A 877 -8.21 14.79 27.30
CA THR A 877 -8.08 15.76 28.41
C THR A 877 -6.85 15.54 29.28
N TYR A 878 -6.19 14.39 29.18
CA TYR A 878 -5.11 13.94 30.05
C TYR A 878 -5.46 13.94 31.55
N GLY A 879 -6.76 13.93 31.87
CA GLY A 879 -7.25 14.00 33.25
C GLY A 879 -7.01 15.35 33.92
N TYR A 880 -6.75 16.41 33.15
CA TYR A 880 -6.53 17.75 33.68
C TYR A 880 -7.79 18.31 34.35
N PRO A 881 -7.63 19.13 35.40
CA PRO A 881 -8.75 19.77 36.06
C PRO A 881 -9.50 20.68 35.08
N HIS A 882 -10.80 20.83 35.31
CA HIS A 882 -11.59 21.81 34.58
C HIS A 882 -11.14 23.23 34.98
N ILE A 883 -10.95 24.07 33.96
CA ILE A 883 -10.52 25.47 34.09
C ILE A 883 -11.55 26.47 33.55
N GLY A 884 -12.59 25.98 32.87
CA GLY A 884 -13.72 26.78 32.37
C GLY A 884 -15.05 26.36 32.98
N ASP A 885 -16.14 26.99 32.54
CA ASP A 885 -17.48 26.71 33.05
C ASP A 885 -17.97 25.28 32.76
N GLU A 886 -18.51 24.64 33.80
CA GLU A 886 -19.09 23.30 33.75
C GLU A 886 -20.61 23.33 33.48
N GLY A 887 -21.16 22.20 33.02
CA GLY A 887 -22.60 22.04 32.81
C GLY A 887 -23.19 22.84 31.63
N LEU A 888 -22.34 23.29 30.70
CA LEU A 888 -22.79 23.99 29.50
C LEU A 888 -23.50 23.03 28.53
N PRO A 889 -24.48 23.53 27.75
CA PRO A 889 -25.18 22.71 26.76
C PRO A 889 -24.22 22.19 25.67
N PRO A 890 -24.64 21.19 24.88
CA PRO A 890 -23.87 20.73 23.74
C PRO A 890 -23.47 21.83 22.76
N ALA A 891 -22.23 21.75 22.30
CA ALA A 891 -21.59 22.76 21.46
C ALA A 891 -20.88 22.08 20.29
N VAL A 892 -21.65 21.44 19.40
CA VAL A 892 -21.11 20.72 18.24
C VAL A 892 -20.68 21.74 17.16
N PRO A 893 -19.42 21.76 16.71
CA PRO A 893 -18.97 22.64 15.64
C PRO A 893 -19.72 22.37 14.32
N ASP A 894 -19.91 23.41 13.52
CA ASP A 894 -20.52 23.29 12.20
C ASP A 894 -19.70 22.37 11.27
N GLY A 895 -20.39 21.50 10.55
CA GLY A 895 -19.81 20.51 9.63
C GLY A 895 -19.24 19.27 10.31
N ALA A 896 -19.09 19.22 11.64
CA ALA A 896 -18.57 18.06 12.36
C ALA A 896 -19.40 16.78 12.10
N GLU A 897 -20.70 16.92 11.84
CA GLU A 897 -21.59 15.82 11.47
C GLU A 897 -21.16 15.08 10.19
N ASP A 898 -20.36 15.71 9.33
CA ASP A 898 -19.89 15.09 8.10
C ASP A 898 -18.88 13.97 8.35
N LEU A 899 -18.15 14.02 9.49
CA LEU A 899 -17.25 12.95 9.92
C LEU A 899 -17.99 11.66 10.30
N LEU A 900 -19.31 11.72 10.54
CA LEU A 900 -20.13 10.55 10.85
C LEU A 900 -20.83 9.95 9.63
N ARG A 901 -20.60 10.46 8.42
CA ARG A 901 -21.30 10.02 7.20
C ARG A 901 -21.13 8.52 6.91
N THR A 902 -19.94 7.97 7.15
CA THR A 902 -19.64 6.56 6.85
C THR A 902 -19.98 5.61 7.99
N ALA A 903 -19.82 6.05 9.24
CA ALA A 903 -20.25 5.29 10.42
C ALA A 903 -21.79 5.24 10.56
N HIS A 904 -22.48 6.32 10.17
CA HIS A 904 -23.93 6.48 10.27
C HIS A 904 -24.57 6.90 8.93
N PRO A 905 -24.47 6.08 7.87
CA PRO A 905 -24.85 6.47 6.51
C PRO A 905 -26.36 6.64 6.31
N LYS A 906 -27.16 6.10 7.23
CA LYS A 906 -28.63 6.16 7.18
C LYS A 906 -29.23 7.34 7.94
N LEU A 907 -28.42 8.08 8.71
CA LEU A 907 -28.89 9.23 9.48
C LEU A 907 -28.92 10.49 8.61
N THR A 908 -29.74 11.47 8.98
CA THR A 908 -29.67 12.83 8.44
C THR A 908 -28.51 13.61 9.08
N ASP A 909 -28.13 14.75 8.51
CA ASP A 909 -27.11 15.62 9.08
C ASP A 909 -27.48 16.08 10.51
N SER A 910 -28.74 16.46 10.73
CA SER A 910 -29.24 16.81 12.08
C SER A 910 -29.15 15.65 13.07
N GLN A 911 -29.42 14.42 12.64
CA GLN A 911 -29.32 13.24 13.49
C GLN A 911 -27.86 12.90 13.81
N ARG A 912 -26.93 13.05 12.85
CA ARG A 912 -25.49 12.91 13.11
C ARG A 912 -24.99 13.97 14.09
N ARG A 913 -25.45 15.22 13.95
CA ARG A 913 -25.16 16.28 14.93
C ARG A 913 -25.68 15.93 16.33
N ALA A 914 -26.89 15.36 16.43
CA ALA A 914 -27.43 14.88 17.71
C ALA A 914 -26.61 13.73 18.32
N VAL A 915 -26.05 12.84 17.49
CA VAL A 915 -25.13 11.78 17.96
C VAL A 915 -23.87 12.40 18.56
N LEU A 916 -23.23 13.35 17.86
CA LEU A 916 -22.05 14.07 18.38
C LEU A 916 -22.34 14.79 19.70
N ALA A 917 -23.49 15.48 19.78
CA ALA A 917 -23.94 16.17 20.99
C ALA A 917 -24.18 15.20 22.15
N ALA A 918 -24.72 14.00 21.88
CA ALA A 918 -24.99 12.99 22.89
C ALA A 918 -23.73 12.27 23.40
N THR A 919 -22.66 12.23 22.61
CA THR A 919 -21.42 11.52 22.96
C THR A 919 -20.27 12.43 23.37
N GLN A 920 -20.41 13.75 23.28
CA GLN A 920 -19.36 14.70 23.65
C GLN A 920 -18.92 14.54 25.12
N ILE A 921 -17.67 14.92 25.43
CA ILE A 921 -17.20 15.02 26.83
C ILE A 921 -17.82 16.25 27.54
N PRO A 922 -17.86 16.27 28.88
CA PRO A 922 -18.35 17.42 29.65
C PRO A 922 -17.62 18.74 29.35
N SER A 923 -18.29 19.87 29.58
CA SER A 923 -17.68 21.20 29.46
C SER A 923 -16.69 21.52 30.57
N GLY A 924 -15.79 22.47 30.32
CA GLY A 924 -14.87 23.02 31.31
C GLY A 924 -13.43 22.51 31.21
N SER A 925 -13.18 21.51 30.36
CA SER A 925 -11.82 21.02 30.08
C SER A 925 -10.90 22.10 29.52
N ALA A 926 -9.58 21.92 29.66
CA ALA A 926 -8.61 22.79 28.97
C ALA A 926 -8.83 22.76 27.44
N LEU A 927 -8.68 23.91 26.79
CA LEU A 927 -8.99 24.14 25.37
C LEU A 927 -10.48 24.01 24.97
N ASP A 928 -11.38 23.92 25.95
CA ASP A 928 -12.81 23.96 25.69
C ASP A 928 -13.26 25.37 25.28
N GLU A 929 -13.55 25.57 23.99
CA GLU A 929 -14.04 26.84 23.48
C GLU A 929 -15.51 27.07 23.85
N GLN A 930 -15.76 28.10 24.66
CA GLN A 930 -17.10 28.39 25.22
C GLN A 930 -17.86 29.49 24.47
N GLY A 931 -17.23 30.12 23.47
CA GLY A 931 -17.83 31.13 22.62
C GLY A 931 -18.51 30.57 21.37
N GLU A 932 -18.65 31.43 20.37
CA GLU A 932 -19.31 31.09 19.11
C GLU A 932 -18.45 30.12 18.26
N GLY A 933 -19.10 29.17 17.57
CA GLY A 933 -18.46 28.22 16.65
C GLY A 933 -18.37 26.76 17.11
N GLY A 934 -18.76 26.46 18.35
CA GLY A 934 -18.71 25.12 18.93
C GLY A 934 -17.31 24.71 19.41
N SER A 935 -17.23 23.61 20.17
CA SER A 935 -16.01 23.15 20.82
C SER A 935 -15.54 21.81 20.25
N TRP A 936 -14.49 21.85 19.42
CA TRP A 936 -13.81 20.64 18.93
C TRP A 936 -13.18 19.83 20.07
N GLN A 937 -12.80 20.50 21.16
CA GLN A 937 -12.28 19.85 22.34
C GLN A 937 -13.30 18.86 22.93
N ARG A 938 -14.60 19.18 22.88
CA ARG A 938 -15.67 18.33 23.40
C ARG A 938 -16.00 17.10 22.53
N ILE A 939 -15.64 17.11 21.25
CA ILE A 939 -16.05 16.05 20.32
C ILE A 939 -15.30 14.75 20.59
N ASP A 940 -16.00 13.77 21.20
CA ASP A 940 -15.54 12.39 21.32
C ASP A 940 -15.96 11.60 20.07
N LEU A 941 -15.10 11.69 19.04
CA LEU A 941 -15.38 11.06 17.75
C LEU A 941 -15.39 9.53 17.84
N ALA A 942 -14.56 8.95 18.72
CA ALA A 942 -14.50 7.50 18.90
C ALA A 942 -15.82 6.95 19.46
N ALA A 943 -16.37 7.61 20.49
CA ALA A 943 -17.69 7.27 21.02
C ALA A 943 -18.80 7.50 19.99
N ALA A 944 -18.75 8.62 19.25
CA ALA A 944 -19.75 8.96 18.24
C ALA A 944 -19.81 7.95 17.08
N MET A 945 -18.65 7.53 16.56
CA MET A 945 -18.56 6.54 15.49
C MET A 945 -18.97 5.13 15.97
N ALA A 946 -18.65 4.76 17.20
CA ALA A 946 -19.01 3.46 17.78
C ALA A 946 -20.48 3.35 18.23
N ALA A 947 -21.19 4.48 18.36
CA ALA A 947 -22.50 4.53 18.97
C ALA A 947 -23.52 3.66 18.21
N LYS A 948 -24.26 2.81 18.92
CA LYS A 948 -25.45 2.17 18.35
C LYS A 948 -26.59 3.18 18.35
N VAL A 949 -27.11 3.52 17.16
CA VAL A 949 -28.15 4.54 17.00
C VAL A 949 -29.46 3.93 16.48
N ALA A 950 -30.57 4.30 17.11
CA ALA A 950 -31.92 4.00 16.64
C ALA A 950 -32.74 5.29 16.52
N VAL A 951 -33.45 5.45 15.39
CA VAL A 951 -34.32 6.60 15.13
C VAL A 951 -35.76 6.23 15.52
N HIS A 952 -36.38 7.05 16.36
CA HIS A 952 -37.77 6.87 16.78
C HIS A 952 -38.75 7.63 15.87
N ARG A 953 -40.02 7.21 15.88
CA ARG A 953 -41.08 7.84 15.06
C ARG A 953 -41.35 9.30 15.41
N ASP A 954 -41.07 9.71 16.64
CA ASP A 954 -41.22 11.09 17.12
C ASP A 954 -39.99 11.97 16.84
N GLY A 955 -39.01 11.46 16.09
CA GLY A 955 -37.80 12.19 15.71
C GLY A 955 -36.67 12.14 16.76
N THR A 956 -36.93 11.59 17.96
CA THR A 956 -35.88 11.37 18.96
C THR A 956 -34.95 10.23 18.55
N LEU A 957 -33.75 10.19 19.14
CA LEU A 957 -32.78 9.12 18.91
C LEU A 957 -32.57 8.29 20.18
N THR A 958 -32.19 7.03 20.03
CA THR A 958 -31.45 6.32 21.08
C THR A 958 -30.00 6.24 20.63
N VAL A 959 -29.08 6.77 21.43
CA VAL A 959 -27.62 6.78 21.18
C VAL A 959 -26.95 6.05 22.34
N GLY A 960 -26.24 4.96 22.06
CA GLY A 960 -25.55 4.19 23.10
C GLY A 960 -26.47 3.61 24.18
N GLY A 961 -27.77 3.44 23.89
CA GLY A 961 -28.78 2.98 24.84
C GLY A 961 -29.52 4.10 25.59
N VAL A 962 -29.13 5.36 25.43
CA VAL A 962 -29.79 6.53 26.05
C VAL A 962 -30.69 7.22 25.04
N ARG A 963 -31.92 7.58 25.43
CA ARG A 963 -32.84 8.34 24.57
C ARG A 963 -32.49 9.84 24.64
N VAL A 964 -32.36 10.48 23.48
CA VAL A 964 -31.95 11.88 23.35
C VAL A 964 -32.88 12.66 22.42
N SER A 965 -32.95 13.97 22.64
CA SER A 965 -33.70 14.92 21.81
C SER A 965 -33.07 15.12 20.43
N ALA A 966 -33.71 15.93 19.59
CA ALA A 966 -33.16 16.31 18.30
C ALA A 966 -31.85 17.11 18.43
N GLU A 967 -31.61 17.71 19.60
CA GLU A 967 -30.41 18.45 19.98
C GLU A 967 -29.36 17.54 20.64
N GLY A 968 -29.63 16.23 20.78
CA GLY A 968 -28.72 15.26 21.39
C GLY A 968 -28.67 15.31 22.92
N VAL A 969 -29.60 16.01 23.58
CA VAL A 969 -29.70 16.08 25.04
C VAL A 969 -30.50 14.89 25.57
N PRO A 970 -30.05 14.17 26.62
CA PRO A 970 -30.83 13.11 27.25
C PRO A 970 -32.25 13.55 27.59
N ILE A 971 -33.23 12.75 27.19
CA ILE A 971 -34.63 12.92 27.60
C ILE A 971 -34.85 11.94 28.73
N ASP A 972 -35.00 12.45 29.96
CA ASP A 972 -35.37 11.61 31.10
C ASP A 972 -36.62 10.78 30.76
N GLY A 973 -36.54 9.47 31.05
CA GLY A 973 -37.66 8.53 30.92
C GLY A 973 -38.67 8.66 32.04
#